data_AF-A0A8H4FL46-F1
#
_entry.id   AF-A0A8H4FL46-F1
#
_cell.length_a   1.000
_cell.length_b   1.000
_cell.length_c   1.000
_cell.angle_alpha   90.00
_cell.angle_beta   90.00
_cell.angle_gamma   90.00
#
_symmetry.space_group_name_H-M   'P 1'
#
loop_
_entity.id
_entity.type
_entity.pdbx_description
1 polymer ?
#
loop_
_entity_poly.entity_id
_entity_poly.type
_entity_poly.pdbx_seq_one_letter_code
_entity_poly.pdbx_strand_id
1 'polypeptide(L)'
;MKLLNCTSLEIEEYYGSSIPEKYAILSHTWESGEASFQDVGNTEVMASKSGWAKIKQACRLALDQGHSHAWIDTCCIDKTNFTELTEAINSMFKWYARSTTCYAYLADIGADESLQFQDSRWFTRGWTLQELIAPRQVEFYDKNWNFLGTRADLSNKMEERTGIDKDFLTNTTEAVEDMLSDIPIARRMSWAADRETTRDEDLAYCLLGIFGVNMPLLYGEGPRAFMRLQEEIIRDTHDTSIFAWSHPNPKSTVPNQTPQLLFGVLATSPRLRDFYGVVHFRVVILESGSGGWNSVGQDFVVATWFQGGGLDQPEMRLATSTERNELYNAVMTRNTDSWQSLCMRQKVQPVDVWLEEDRTKQPRRLVGRVKSKLTEKWRQNEPVEWTGPHGCAGNFCLYANRGFAAGRGVVIISTLENVQKLKGMEAKFQIADDPSASKPSFRVTEVEGKGLGMIANKSLARGDTVMLKTPVLIAHRAFIERTPPAEQHPLLDFVAQLLPASTRETFLGQMGHFGGHKVVDIMQTNSFQMDLGGGAQGDGHHYGNYPEVSRYNHDCRPNVAFHIGADGRHQTTVVRPVKSGEELTISYLDQLGVRSERQHRAKLAWGFECGCSQCSLAKKQAAASDQRLMDIQEIDRSLSDINARVTTALIERFLKLHKEERLESKLAGAYTIAALNFNLLGHAKQSVKYAKLAVEAGLMENGPGTADVEAMQKLAADPKGHFTWRGRTFMNMPIGFHTTGLCPSAGGGGPATNGGLDNGWPALKTPSRP
;
A
#
# COMPACT_ATOMS: atom_id res chain seq x y z
N MET A 1 16.73 1.17 17.67
CA MET A 1 16.83 -0.26 18.07
C MET A 1 17.15 -0.31 19.55
N LYS A 2 16.42 -1.11 20.32
CA LYS A 2 16.67 -1.31 21.76
C LYS A 2 17.34 -2.67 21.96
N LEU A 3 18.34 -2.75 22.84
CA LEU A 3 19.09 -3.95 23.17
C LEU A 3 19.11 -4.15 24.68
N LEU A 4 19.09 -5.40 25.12
CA LEU A 4 19.28 -5.75 26.52
C LEU A 4 20.77 -5.88 26.82
N ASN A 5 21.26 -5.14 27.80
CA ASN A 5 22.61 -5.32 28.32
C ASN A 5 22.66 -6.63 29.12
N CYS A 6 23.48 -7.59 28.69
CA CYS A 6 23.50 -8.93 29.27
C CYS A 6 24.06 -8.98 30.70
N THR A 7 24.77 -7.92 31.14
CA THR A 7 25.32 -7.82 32.50
C THR A 7 24.32 -7.17 33.45
N SER A 8 23.77 -6.01 33.10
CA SER A 8 22.83 -5.28 33.97
C SER A 8 21.39 -5.74 33.85
N LEU A 9 21.02 -6.41 32.73
CA LEU A 9 19.65 -6.73 32.34
C LEU A 9 18.76 -5.48 32.18
N GLU A 10 19.36 -4.35 31.79
CA GLU A 10 18.68 -3.11 31.46
C GLU A 10 18.59 -2.91 29.94
N ILE A 11 17.54 -2.20 29.49
CA ILE A 11 17.40 -1.85 28.08
C ILE A 11 18.19 -0.58 27.76
N GLU A 12 18.99 -0.65 26.70
CA GLU A 12 19.73 0.45 26.12
C GLU A 12 19.23 0.72 24.70
N GLU A 13 19.12 2.00 24.34
CA GLU A 13 18.59 2.41 23.04
C GLU A 13 19.67 3.00 22.13
N TYR A 14 19.65 2.57 20.87
CA TYR A 14 20.66 2.86 19.87
C TYR A 14 20.04 3.31 18.54
N TYR A 15 20.75 4.21 17.84
CA TYR A 15 20.31 4.83 16.59
C TYR A 15 21.40 4.80 15.52
N GLY A 16 21.05 4.34 14.32
CA GLY A 16 21.94 4.37 13.15
C GLY A 16 23.29 3.70 13.40
N SER A 17 24.39 4.45 13.26
CA SER A 17 25.75 3.97 13.46
C SER A 17 26.13 3.73 14.92
N SER A 18 25.28 4.09 15.89
CA SER A 18 25.55 3.83 17.31
C SER A 18 25.14 2.41 17.74
N ILE A 19 24.44 1.66 16.89
CA ILE A 19 24.06 0.26 17.18
C ILE A 19 25.35 -0.57 17.30
N PRO A 20 25.54 -1.34 18.39
CA PRO A 20 26.69 -2.20 18.55
C PRO A 20 26.94 -3.08 17.33
N GLU A 21 28.20 -3.15 16.88
CA GLU A 21 28.57 -3.98 15.73
C GLU A 21 28.39 -5.48 16.00
N LYS A 22 28.40 -5.89 17.27
CA LYS A 22 28.25 -7.27 17.71
C LYS A 22 27.23 -7.35 18.83
N TYR A 23 26.20 -8.16 18.62
CA TYR A 23 25.20 -8.52 19.61
C TYR A 23 24.64 -9.91 19.30
N ALA A 24 24.17 -10.61 20.32
CA ALA A 24 23.44 -11.85 20.17
C ALA A 24 21.94 -11.57 19.95
N ILE A 25 21.20 -12.53 19.40
CA ILE A 25 19.75 -12.43 19.27
C ILE A 25 19.07 -13.72 19.75
N LEU A 26 17.95 -13.61 20.45
CA LEU A 26 17.17 -14.76 20.91
C LEU A 26 16.00 -15.01 19.96
N SER A 27 15.94 -16.21 19.41
CA SER A 27 14.79 -16.76 18.73
C SER A 27 14.10 -17.77 19.64
N HIS A 28 12.80 -17.58 19.90
CA HIS A 28 12.04 -18.49 20.74
C HIS A 28 10.56 -18.47 20.38
N THR A 29 9.85 -19.51 20.80
CA THR A 29 8.39 -19.56 20.70
C THR A 29 7.78 -19.07 22.00
N TRP A 30 6.82 -18.15 21.91
CA TRP A 30 6.19 -17.55 23.09
C TRP A 30 5.33 -18.55 23.84
N GLU A 31 5.41 -18.49 25.17
CA GLU A 31 4.66 -19.32 26.12
C GLU A 31 3.87 -18.46 27.11
N SER A 32 3.16 -19.10 28.03
CA SER A 32 2.60 -18.37 29.17
C SER A 32 3.75 -17.83 30.05
N GLY A 33 3.64 -16.56 30.44
CA GLY A 33 4.63 -15.93 31.32
C GLY A 33 5.86 -15.34 30.62
N GLU A 34 5.76 -14.96 29.34
CA GLU A 34 6.81 -14.18 28.67
C GLU A 34 7.07 -12.85 29.38
N ALA A 35 8.34 -12.44 29.34
CA ALA A 35 8.77 -11.12 29.78
C ALA A 35 8.41 -10.06 28.72
N SER A 36 7.83 -8.96 29.15
CA SER A 36 7.51 -7.81 28.31
C SER A 36 8.50 -6.67 28.55
N PHE A 37 8.52 -5.69 27.64
CA PHE A 37 9.28 -4.46 27.82
C PHE A 37 8.97 -3.76 29.16
N GLN A 38 7.71 -3.80 29.60
CA GLN A 38 7.25 -3.19 30.85
C GLN A 38 7.73 -3.93 32.11
N ASP A 39 8.16 -5.19 31.98
CA ASP A 39 8.65 -5.96 33.13
C ASP A 39 10.12 -5.67 33.46
N VAL A 40 10.86 -5.06 32.52
CA VAL A 40 12.29 -4.78 32.72
C VAL A 40 12.49 -3.80 33.88
N GLY A 41 13.38 -4.15 34.80
CA GLY A 41 13.67 -3.35 35.99
C GLY A 41 12.76 -3.61 37.19
N ASN A 42 11.67 -4.39 37.03
CA ASN A 42 10.83 -4.82 38.15
C ASN A 42 11.26 -6.19 38.67
N THR A 43 12.12 -6.20 39.70
CA THR A 43 12.74 -7.43 40.23
C THR A 43 11.75 -8.49 40.70
N GLU A 44 10.59 -8.11 41.24
CA GLU A 44 9.56 -9.05 41.72
C GLU A 44 8.84 -9.74 40.54
N VAL A 45 8.49 -8.96 39.52
CA VAL A 45 7.87 -9.49 38.29
C VAL A 45 8.88 -10.32 37.49
N MET A 46 10.14 -9.90 37.47
CA MET A 46 11.22 -10.64 36.84
C MET A 46 11.49 -12.00 37.50
N ALA A 47 11.32 -12.10 38.81
CA ALA A 47 11.52 -13.36 39.54
C ALA A 47 10.35 -14.35 39.37
N SER A 48 9.14 -13.86 39.09
CA SER A 48 7.93 -14.68 39.03
C SER A 48 7.59 -15.22 37.64
N LYS A 49 8.12 -14.62 36.57
CA LYS A 49 7.85 -15.02 35.18
C LYS A 49 8.91 -15.98 34.62
N SER A 50 8.47 -17.10 34.06
CA SER A 50 9.33 -18.09 33.40
C SER A 50 10.11 -17.53 32.22
N GLY A 51 9.55 -16.56 31.47
CA GLY A 51 10.22 -15.89 30.36
C GLY A 51 11.55 -15.22 30.75
N TRP A 52 11.67 -14.73 31.98
CA TRP A 52 12.90 -14.12 32.48
C TRP A 52 14.02 -15.11 32.73
N ALA A 53 13.71 -16.37 33.07
CA ALA A 53 14.72 -17.42 33.15
C ALA A 53 15.36 -17.68 31.78
N LYS A 54 14.55 -17.69 30.71
CA LYS A 54 15.02 -17.81 29.33
C LYS A 54 15.93 -16.64 28.93
N ILE A 55 15.51 -15.41 29.21
CA ILE A 55 16.30 -14.21 28.92
C ILE A 55 17.64 -14.21 29.66
N LYS A 56 17.65 -14.56 30.96
CA LYS A 56 18.88 -14.62 31.75
C LYS A 56 19.86 -15.64 31.18
N GLN A 57 19.37 -16.80 30.76
CA GLN A 57 20.22 -17.83 30.20
C GLN A 57 20.74 -17.45 28.80
N ALA A 58 19.92 -16.80 27.97
CA ALA A 58 20.37 -16.21 26.71
C ALA A 58 21.47 -15.15 26.93
N CYS A 59 21.31 -14.28 27.94
CA CYS A 59 22.32 -13.28 28.31
C CYS A 59 23.61 -13.93 28.81
N ARG A 60 23.51 -14.99 29.61
CA ARG A 60 24.68 -15.74 30.07
C ARG A 60 25.45 -16.32 28.89
N LEU A 61 24.74 -16.95 27.95
CA LEU A 61 25.34 -17.53 26.76
C LEU A 61 25.99 -16.45 25.86
N ALA A 62 25.31 -15.31 25.70
CA ALA A 62 25.84 -14.15 25.00
C ALA A 62 27.17 -13.69 25.62
N LEU A 63 27.24 -13.54 26.95
CA LEU A 63 28.45 -13.15 27.66
C LEU A 63 29.58 -14.19 27.52
N ASP A 64 29.25 -15.47 27.64
CA ASP A 64 30.21 -16.58 27.49
C ASP A 64 30.82 -16.61 26.07
N GLN A 65 30.09 -16.13 25.07
CA GLN A 65 30.54 -15.99 23.67
C GLN A 65 31.08 -14.58 23.33
N GLY A 66 31.21 -13.68 24.30
CA GLY A 66 31.81 -12.35 24.13
C GLY A 66 30.86 -11.28 23.56
N HIS A 67 29.56 -11.45 23.70
CA HIS A 67 28.54 -10.48 23.35
C HIS A 67 28.01 -9.77 24.60
N SER A 68 28.16 -8.44 24.68
CA SER A 68 27.67 -7.63 25.80
C SER A 68 26.16 -7.36 25.75
N HIS A 69 25.56 -7.53 24.56
CA HIS A 69 24.17 -7.17 24.30
C HIS A 69 23.43 -8.31 23.61
N ALA A 70 22.15 -8.45 23.95
CA ALA A 70 21.22 -9.35 23.28
C ALA A 70 19.96 -8.60 22.84
N TRP A 71 19.45 -8.94 21.66
CA TRP A 71 18.12 -8.53 21.23
C TRP A 71 17.12 -9.66 21.48
N ILE A 72 16.01 -9.35 22.14
CA ILE A 72 14.91 -10.29 22.41
C ILE A 72 13.59 -9.56 22.15
N ASP A 73 12.81 -10.01 21.18
CA ASP A 73 11.56 -9.38 20.71
C ASP A 73 10.53 -9.13 21.83
N THR A 74 10.50 -9.98 22.85
CA THR A 74 9.54 -9.89 23.95
C THR A 74 9.81 -8.72 24.88
N CYS A 75 11.08 -8.38 25.15
CA CYS A 75 11.45 -7.30 26.06
C CYS A 75 12.17 -6.11 25.41
N CYS A 76 12.63 -6.21 24.16
CA CYS A 76 13.30 -5.13 23.42
C CYS A 76 12.35 -4.32 22.52
N ILE A 77 11.07 -4.68 22.44
CA ILE A 77 10.05 -3.94 21.69
C ILE A 77 8.95 -3.51 22.66
N ASP A 78 8.66 -2.22 22.72
CA ASP A 78 7.44 -1.74 23.37
C ASP A 78 6.22 -1.98 22.47
N LYS A 79 5.59 -3.14 22.67
CA LYS A 79 4.39 -3.55 21.91
C LYS A 79 3.15 -2.69 22.22
N THR A 80 3.19 -1.82 23.22
CA THR A 80 2.10 -0.85 23.50
C THR A 80 2.22 0.41 22.66
N ASN A 81 3.40 0.66 22.07
CA ASN A 81 3.65 1.74 21.14
C ASN A 81 3.55 1.23 19.70
N PHE A 82 2.43 1.53 19.03
CA PHE A 82 2.17 1.04 17.66
C PHE A 82 3.18 1.53 16.62
N THR A 83 3.72 2.75 16.79
CA THR A 83 4.76 3.29 15.90
C THR A 83 6.04 2.47 16.01
N GLU A 84 6.47 2.19 17.25
CA GLU A 84 7.64 1.36 17.52
C GLU A 84 7.43 -0.08 17.04
N LEU A 85 6.26 -0.66 17.30
CA LEU A 85 5.91 -2.00 16.84
C LEU A 85 5.99 -2.12 15.31
N THR A 86 5.49 -1.10 14.59
CA THR A 86 5.53 -1.05 13.13
C THR A 86 6.95 -0.90 12.60
N GLU A 87 7.75 -0.02 13.19
CA GLU A 87 9.16 0.14 12.85
C GLU A 87 9.95 -1.15 13.11
N ALA A 88 9.69 -1.79 14.25
CA ALA A 88 10.36 -3.01 14.65
C ALA A 88 10.06 -4.17 13.70
N ILE A 89 8.79 -4.40 13.35
CA ILE A 89 8.41 -5.49 12.42
C ILE A 89 9.04 -5.29 11.03
N ASN A 90 9.06 -4.07 10.49
CA ASN A 90 9.71 -3.79 9.21
C ASN A 90 11.25 -3.86 9.28
N SER A 91 11.83 -3.81 10.49
CA SER A 91 13.28 -3.83 10.69
C SER A 91 13.82 -5.18 11.19
N MET A 92 12.96 -6.07 11.66
CA MET A 92 13.35 -7.27 12.42
C MET A 92 14.29 -8.18 11.63
N PHE A 93 13.98 -8.44 10.35
CA PHE A 93 14.84 -9.24 9.48
C PHE A 93 16.28 -8.69 9.40
N LYS A 94 16.43 -7.36 9.27
CA LYS A 94 17.75 -6.70 9.25
C LYS A 94 18.47 -6.84 10.58
N TRP A 95 17.74 -6.82 11.70
CA TRP A 95 18.32 -7.04 13.03
C TRP A 95 18.77 -8.49 13.24
N TYR A 96 18.03 -9.46 12.72
CA TYR A 96 18.50 -10.85 12.69
C TYR A 96 19.72 -11.02 11.77
N ALA A 97 19.70 -10.45 10.57
CA ALA A 97 20.80 -10.53 9.61
C ALA A 97 22.12 -9.91 10.13
N ARG A 98 22.01 -8.85 10.93
CA ARG A 98 23.16 -8.16 11.54
C ARG A 98 23.61 -8.75 12.87
N SER A 99 22.84 -9.64 13.48
CA SER A 99 23.24 -10.31 14.72
C SER A 99 24.49 -11.16 14.49
N THR A 100 25.34 -11.27 15.51
CA THR A 100 26.53 -12.14 15.42
C THR A 100 26.13 -13.60 15.54
N THR A 101 25.27 -13.92 16.53
CA THR A 101 24.75 -15.26 16.76
C THR A 101 23.28 -15.19 17.13
N CYS A 102 22.46 -16.05 16.52
CA CYS A 102 21.08 -16.29 16.91
C CYS A 102 20.96 -17.55 17.73
N TYR A 103 20.50 -17.44 18.97
CA TYR A 103 20.19 -18.58 19.83
C TYR A 103 18.74 -18.98 19.60
N ALA A 104 18.50 -20.16 19.02
CA ALA A 104 17.17 -20.73 18.84
C ALA A 104 16.84 -21.66 20.01
N TYR A 105 15.98 -21.20 20.91
CA TYR A 105 15.54 -21.96 22.09
C TYR A 105 14.28 -22.79 21.78
N LEU A 106 14.42 -24.11 21.85
CA LEU A 106 13.38 -25.10 21.55
C LEU A 106 12.77 -25.63 22.85
N ALA A 107 11.72 -24.96 23.33
CA ALA A 107 11.09 -25.25 24.63
C ALA A 107 10.47 -26.65 24.76
N ASP A 108 10.17 -27.30 23.64
CA ASP A 108 9.55 -28.62 23.56
C ASP A 108 10.55 -29.77 23.39
N ILE A 109 11.77 -29.48 22.94
CA ILE A 109 12.83 -30.48 22.81
C ILE A 109 13.42 -30.79 24.19
N GLY A 110 13.48 -32.08 24.52
CA GLY A 110 13.86 -32.56 25.85
C GLY A 110 12.72 -32.60 26.87
N ALA A 111 11.50 -32.15 26.51
CA ALA A 111 10.31 -32.31 27.33
C ALA A 111 9.70 -33.70 27.21
N ASP A 112 9.71 -34.22 25.99
CA ASP A 112 9.27 -35.56 25.61
C ASP A 112 10.43 -36.23 24.85
N GLU A 113 10.93 -37.36 25.36
CA GLU A 113 12.05 -38.08 24.74
C GLU A 113 11.71 -38.65 23.36
N SER A 114 10.43 -38.72 22.99
CA SER A 114 9.98 -39.17 21.68
C SER A 114 10.00 -38.07 20.60
N LEU A 115 10.08 -36.79 21.00
CA LEU A 115 9.99 -35.65 20.09
C LEU A 115 11.35 -35.33 19.48
N GLN A 116 11.49 -35.47 18.16
CA GLN A 116 12.76 -35.23 17.49
C GLN A 116 12.95 -33.75 17.16
N PHE A 117 14.19 -33.35 16.89
CA PHE A 117 14.53 -31.96 16.55
C PHE A 117 13.61 -31.35 15.47
N GLN A 118 13.38 -32.08 14.37
CA GLN A 118 12.52 -31.63 13.28
C GLN A 118 11.04 -31.52 13.64
N ASP A 119 10.61 -32.11 14.77
CA ASP A 119 9.22 -32.07 15.24
C ASP A 119 8.93 -30.87 16.14
N SER A 120 9.96 -30.07 16.48
CA SER A 120 9.77 -28.90 17.32
C SER A 120 8.77 -27.92 16.70
N ARG A 121 7.85 -27.42 17.51
CA ARG A 121 6.91 -26.36 17.18
C ARG A 121 7.62 -25.09 16.70
N TRP A 122 8.90 -24.91 17.00
CA TRP A 122 9.68 -23.79 16.49
C TRP A 122 9.68 -23.78 14.95
N PHE A 123 9.73 -24.93 14.29
CA PHE A 123 9.70 -25.01 12.83
C PHE A 123 8.33 -24.70 12.21
N THR A 124 7.26 -24.73 13.01
CA THR A 124 5.90 -24.42 12.54
C THR A 124 5.47 -22.99 12.84
N ARG A 125 6.25 -22.16 13.55
CA ARG A 125 5.86 -20.76 13.81
C ARG A 125 6.22 -19.86 12.63
N GLY A 126 5.35 -18.91 12.28
CA GLY A 126 5.59 -17.99 11.16
C GLY A 126 6.85 -17.14 11.30
N TRP A 127 6.99 -16.47 12.45
CA TRP A 127 8.10 -15.54 12.72
C TRP A 127 9.47 -16.22 12.73
N THR A 128 9.57 -17.46 13.21
CA THR A 128 10.85 -18.18 13.27
C THR A 128 11.45 -18.48 11.89
N LEU A 129 10.73 -18.25 10.79
CA LEU A 129 11.26 -18.41 9.43
C LEU A 129 12.35 -17.40 9.14
N GLN A 130 12.07 -16.12 9.37
CA GLN A 130 13.08 -15.08 9.20
C GLN A 130 14.20 -15.21 10.23
N GLU A 131 13.89 -15.74 11.41
CA GLU A 131 14.87 -16.00 12.48
C GLU A 131 15.81 -17.15 12.12
N LEU A 132 15.35 -18.10 11.28
CA LEU A 132 16.19 -19.15 10.69
C LEU A 132 17.04 -18.64 9.52
N ILE A 133 16.44 -17.83 8.66
CA ILE A 133 17.01 -17.43 7.36
C ILE A 133 17.99 -16.28 7.51
N ALA A 134 17.60 -15.22 8.21
CA ALA A 134 18.31 -13.95 8.20
C ALA A 134 19.70 -14.02 8.87
N PRO A 135 19.87 -14.60 10.08
CA PRO A 135 21.17 -14.65 10.73
C PRO A 135 22.18 -15.47 9.95
N ARG A 136 23.45 -15.05 10.02
CA ARG A 136 24.57 -15.84 9.48
C ARG A 136 24.86 -17.09 10.30
N GLN A 137 24.68 -17.01 11.62
CA GLN A 137 24.91 -18.12 12.56
C GLN A 137 23.67 -18.32 13.42
N VAL A 138 23.16 -19.56 13.44
CA VAL A 138 22.06 -19.98 14.32
C VAL A 138 22.52 -21.20 15.11
N GLU A 139 22.35 -21.15 16.43
CA GLU A 139 22.69 -22.22 17.37
C GLU A 139 21.42 -22.70 18.06
N PHE A 140 21.17 -24.01 18.03
CA PHE A 140 19.96 -24.60 18.58
C PHE A 140 20.19 -25.15 19.98
N TYR A 141 19.24 -24.88 20.87
CA TYR A 141 19.27 -25.31 22.27
C TYR A 141 17.95 -25.97 22.67
N ASP A 142 18.03 -27.04 23.47
CA ASP A 142 16.85 -27.69 24.04
C ASP A 142 16.27 -26.89 25.23
N LYS A 143 15.17 -27.38 25.84
CA LYS A 143 14.53 -26.75 27.01
C LYS A 143 15.46 -26.53 28.21
N ASN A 144 16.54 -27.30 28.30
CA ASN A 144 17.52 -27.26 29.38
C ASN A 144 18.77 -26.46 28.98
N TRP A 145 18.75 -25.80 27.82
CA TRP A 145 19.88 -25.08 27.24
C TRP A 145 21.09 -25.96 26.90
N ASN A 146 20.87 -27.24 26.60
CA ASN A 146 21.90 -28.09 26.01
C ASN A 146 22.03 -27.76 24.52
N PHE A 147 23.27 -27.61 24.05
CA PHE A 147 23.57 -27.33 22.65
C PHE A 147 23.25 -28.56 21.78
N LEU A 148 22.43 -28.34 20.75
CA LEU A 148 21.98 -29.38 19.82
C LEU A 148 22.76 -29.38 18.50
N GLY A 149 23.37 -28.25 18.14
CA GLY A 149 24.09 -28.05 16.87
C GLY A 149 23.82 -26.68 16.26
N THR A 150 24.60 -26.34 15.24
CA THR A 150 24.39 -25.13 14.43
C THR A 150 23.42 -25.37 13.26
N ARG A 151 23.01 -24.30 12.58
CA ARG A 151 22.27 -24.38 11.30
C ARG A 151 22.99 -25.27 10.27
N ALA A 152 24.33 -25.19 10.20
CA ALA A 152 25.10 -26.00 9.27
C ALA A 152 25.09 -27.49 9.67
N ASP A 153 25.30 -27.78 10.96
CA ASP A 153 25.35 -29.16 11.49
C ASP A 153 24.03 -29.91 11.30
N LEU A 154 22.91 -29.20 11.46
CA LEU A 154 21.57 -29.77 11.41
C LEU A 154 20.88 -29.60 10.06
N SER A 155 21.61 -29.13 9.04
CA SER A 155 21.08 -28.74 7.72
C SER A 155 20.24 -29.83 7.04
N ASN A 156 20.68 -31.09 7.07
CA ASN A 156 19.90 -32.21 6.50
C ASN A 156 18.50 -32.34 7.12
N LYS A 157 18.41 -32.25 8.46
CA LYS A 157 17.13 -32.35 9.18
C LYS A 157 16.24 -31.14 8.92
N MET A 158 16.83 -29.96 8.78
CA MET A 158 16.09 -28.74 8.49
C MET A 158 15.62 -28.67 7.04
N GLU A 159 16.41 -29.13 6.08
CA GLU A 159 15.99 -29.24 4.67
C GLU A 159 14.76 -30.14 4.55
N GLU A 160 14.79 -31.33 5.18
CA GLU A 160 13.65 -32.23 5.25
C GLU A 160 12.42 -31.57 5.88
N ARG A 161 12.62 -30.77 6.94
CA ARG A 161 11.52 -30.14 7.68
C ARG A 161 10.94 -28.88 7.02
N THR A 162 11.77 -28.10 6.35
CA THR A 162 11.42 -26.72 5.93
C THR A 162 11.41 -26.54 4.42
N GLY A 163 11.99 -27.46 3.66
CA GLY A 163 12.19 -27.32 2.22
C GLY A 163 13.20 -26.25 1.84
N ILE A 164 13.97 -25.70 2.79
CA ILE A 164 15.06 -24.77 2.52
C ILE A 164 16.30 -25.58 2.11
N ASP A 165 16.84 -25.25 0.95
CA ASP A 165 17.97 -25.98 0.35
C ASP A 165 19.18 -26.02 1.30
N LYS A 166 19.80 -27.19 1.43
CA LYS A 166 20.97 -27.39 2.30
C LYS A 166 22.11 -26.41 2.03
N ASP A 167 22.35 -26.09 0.75
CA ASP A 167 23.39 -25.13 0.35
C ASP A 167 23.11 -23.74 0.93
N PHE A 168 21.84 -23.33 1.01
CA PHE A 168 21.44 -22.09 1.67
C PHE A 168 21.66 -22.15 3.19
N LEU A 169 21.28 -23.27 3.82
CA LEU A 169 21.39 -23.46 5.27
C LEU A 169 22.85 -23.50 5.77
N THR A 170 23.77 -23.97 4.92
CA THR A 170 25.20 -24.10 5.23
C THR A 170 26.04 -22.89 4.83
N ASN A 171 25.51 -21.98 4.01
CA ASN A 171 26.20 -20.74 3.64
C ASN A 171 26.27 -19.77 4.83
N THR A 172 27.49 -19.39 5.18
CA THR A 172 27.79 -18.44 6.28
C THR A 172 28.62 -17.23 5.80
N THR A 173 28.95 -17.18 4.51
CA THR A 173 29.91 -16.20 3.95
C THR A 173 29.22 -15.07 3.20
N GLU A 174 28.12 -15.34 2.50
CA GLU A 174 27.43 -14.34 1.68
C GLU A 174 26.42 -13.53 2.51
N ALA A 175 26.05 -12.34 2.03
CA ALA A 175 24.95 -11.60 2.61
C ALA A 175 23.63 -12.30 2.25
N VAL A 176 22.70 -12.37 3.20
CA VAL A 176 21.43 -13.09 3.00
C VAL A 176 20.59 -12.44 1.90
N GLU A 177 20.71 -11.12 1.72
CA GLU A 177 20.05 -10.37 0.65
C GLU A 177 20.50 -10.82 -0.73
N ASP A 178 21.81 -11.07 -0.92
CA ASP A 178 22.37 -11.56 -2.18
C ASP A 178 21.88 -12.98 -2.44
N MET A 179 21.95 -13.87 -1.44
CA MET A 179 21.46 -15.25 -1.57
C MET A 179 19.98 -15.32 -1.91
N LEU A 180 19.14 -14.48 -1.30
CA LEU A 180 17.70 -14.45 -1.56
C LEU A 180 17.36 -13.89 -2.94
N SER A 181 18.22 -13.04 -3.51
CA SER A 181 17.99 -12.43 -4.84
C SER A 181 18.01 -13.47 -5.97
N ASP A 182 18.79 -14.54 -5.82
CA ASP A 182 18.91 -15.64 -6.78
C ASP A 182 17.82 -16.71 -6.60
N ILE A 183 17.02 -16.63 -5.53
CA ILE A 183 15.99 -17.63 -5.23
C ILE A 183 14.61 -17.17 -5.73
N PRO A 184 13.92 -17.99 -6.54
CA PRO A 184 12.60 -17.67 -7.03
C PRO A 184 11.60 -17.37 -5.91
N ILE A 185 10.69 -16.42 -6.15
CA ILE A 185 9.63 -16.02 -5.21
C ILE A 185 8.80 -17.22 -4.77
N ALA A 186 8.39 -18.11 -5.68
CA ALA A 186 7.66 -19.33 -5.32
C ALA A 186 8.41 -20.19 -4.29
N ARG A 187 9.73 -20.33 -4.47
CA ARG A 187 10.57 -21.13 -3.57
C ARG A 187 10.63 -20.49 -2.20
N ARG A 188 10.84 -19.17 -2.14
CA ARG A 188 10.78 -18.41 -0.88
C ARG A 188 9.40 -18.51 -0.21
N MET A 189 8.32 -18.45 -0.98
CA MET A 189 6.94 -18.62 -0.47
C MET A 189 6.73 -20.03 0.11
N SER A 190 7.29 -21.06 -0.52
CA SER A 190 7.14 -22.46 -0.08
C SER A 190 7.70 -22.70 1.33
N TRP A 191 8.73 -21.96 1.75
CA TRP A 191 9.32 -22.07 3.08
C TRP A 191 8.37 -21.65 4.22
N ALA A 192 7.28 -20.94 3.87
CA ALA A 192 6.24 -20.51 4.80
C ALA A 192 5.02 -21.44 4.81
N ALA A 193 4.99 -22.49 3.99
CA ALA A 193 3.78 -23.28 3.76
C ALA A 193 3.30 -24.07 4.98
N ASP A 194 4.23 -24.59 5.78
CA ASP A 194 3.92 -25.36 6.99
C ASP A 194 3.92 -24.49 8.26
N ARG A 195 3.84 -23.17 8.09
CA ARG A 195 3.93 -22.21 9.18
C ARG A 195 2.58 -21.64 9.61
N GLU A 196 2.50 -21.41 10.90
CA GLU A 196 1.32 -20.98 11.63
C GLU A 196 1.60 -19.72 12.43
N THR A 197 0.62 -18.82 12.41
CA THR A 197 0.63 -17.57 13.15
C THR A 197 -0.63 -17.47 13.99
N THR A 198 -0.57 -16.70 15.08
CA THR A 198 -1.72 -16.50 15.98
C THR A 198 -2.71 -15.50 15.39
N ARG A 199 -2.21 -14.46 14.71
CA ARG A 199 -3.02 -13.55 13.91
C ARG A 199 -2.85 -13.91 12.44
N ASP A 200 -3.93 -13.81 11.66
CA ASP A 200 -3.93 -14.16 10.24
C ASP A 200 -2.96 -13.27 9.44
N GLU A 201 -2.89 -11.98 9.79
CA GLU A 201 -2.04 -11.02 9.08
C GLU A 201 -0.54 -11.24 9.29
N ASP A 202 -0.18 -11.82 10.44
CA ASP A 202 1.22 -12.09 10.77
C ASP A 202 1.85 -13.11 9.79
N LEU A 203 1.04 -13.91 9.09
CA LEU A 203 1.51 -14.82 8.05
C LEU A 203 2.12 -14.06 6.85
N ALA A 204 1.69 -12.82 6.63
CA ALA A 204 2.29 -11.91 5.67
C ALA A 204 3.43 -11.11 6.30
N TYR A 205 3.22 -10.55 7.49
CA TYR A 205 4.19 -9.68 8.13
C TYR A 205 5.49 -10.39 8.51
N CYS A 206 5.43 -11.69 8.82
CA CYS A 206 6.62 -12.47 9.11
C CYS A 206 7.51 -12.74 7.87
N LEU A 207 7.04 -12.39 6.66
CA LEU A 207 7.74 -12.62 5.40
C LEU A 207 8.34 -11.33 4.79
N LEU A 208 8.02 -10.16 5.33
CA LEU A 208 8.41 -8.86 4.77
C LEU A 208 9.91 -8.79 4.45
N GLY A 209 10.75 -9.19 5.40
CA GLY A 209 12.19 -9.18 5.24
C GLY A 209 12.74 -10.17 4.22
N ILE A 210 12.15 -11.37 4.11
CA ILE A 210 12.54 -12.42 3.15
C ILE A 210 12.31 -11.93 1.70
N PHE A 211 11.32 -11.06 1.52
CA PHE A 211 10.99 -10.47 0.23
C PHE A 211 11.50 -9.04 0.04
N GLY A 212 12.17 -8.45 1.04
CA GLY A 212 12.68 -7.08 0.98
C GLY A 212 11.58 -6.00 0.92
N VAL A 213 10.38 -6.30 1.38
CA VAL A 213 9.20 -5.41 1.32
C VAL A 213 9.05 -4.62 2.63
N ASN A 214 8.57 -3.36 2.52
CA ASN A 214 8.05 -2.61 3.66
C ASN A 214 6.60 -2.21 3.41
N MET A 215 5.71 -2.44 4.37
CA MET A 215 4.30 -2.06 4.24
C MET A 215 3.66 -1.73 5.59
N PRO A 216 2.61 -0.88 5.63
CA PRO A 216 1.88 -0.58 6.87
C PRO A 216 1.19 -1.82 7.44
N LEU A 217 1.34 -2.03 8.75
CA LEU A 217 0.67 -3.11 9.48
C LEU A 217 -0.77 -2.71 9.78
N LEU A 218 -1.74 -3.41 9.20
CA LEU A 218 -3.16 -3.21 9.47
C LEU A 218 -3.73 -4.46 10.12
N TYR A 219 -3.63 -4.56 11.45
CA TYR A 219 -4.27 -5.65 12.19
C TYR A 219 -5.80 -5.55 12.12
N GLY A 220 -6.47 -6.64 11.76
CA GLY A 220 -7.90 -6.71 11.48
C GLY A 220 -8.26 -6.85 9.99
N GLU A 221 -7.27 -6.89 9.09
CA GLU A 221 -7.51 -7.08 7.65
C GLU A 221 -7.55 -8.56 7.20
N GLY A 222 -7.18 -9.49 8.08
CA GLY A 222 -7.22 -10.93 7.83
C GLY A 222 -6.31 -11.37 6.67
N PRO A 223 -6.73 -12.37 5.85
CA PRO A 223 -5.95 -12.88 4.71
C PRO A 223 -5.58 -11.83 3.65
N ARG A 224 -6.18 -10.63 3.69
CA ARG A 224 -5.82 -9.52 2.80
C ARG A 224 -4.37 -9.06 2.97
N ALA A 225 -3.81 -9.19 4.17
CA ALA A 225 -2.40 -8.86 4.41
C ALA A 225 -1.47 -9.66 3.49
N PHE A 226 -1.77 -10.95 3.24
CA PHE A 226 -0.96 -11.81 2.39
C PHE A 226 -1.11 -11.50 0.89
N MET A 227 -2.29 -11.03 0.47
CA MET A 227 -2.47 -10.50 -0.88
C MET A 227 -1.69 -9.19 -1.07
N ARG A 228 -1.72 -8.29 -0.09
CA ARG A 228 -0.93 -7.05 -0.12
C ARG A 228 0.57 -7.31 -0.13
N LEU A 229 1.04 -8.32 0.60
CA LEU A 229 2.43 -8.78 0.50
C LEU A 229 2.78 -9.14 -0.95
N GLN A 230 1.98 -9.96 -1.61
CA GLN A 230 2.21 -10.32 -3.02
C GLN A 230 2.13 -9.10 -3.95
N GLU A 231 1.23 -8.15 -3.70
CA GLU A 231 1.13 -6.89 -4.46
C GLU A 231 2.40 -6.04 -4.32
N GLU A 232 2.96 -5.94 -3.11
CA GLU A 232 4.21 -5.22 -2.86
C GLU A 232 5.43 -5.97 -3.43
N ILE A 233 5.43 -7.31 -3.41
CA ILE A 233 6.46 -8.11 -4.11
C ILE A 233 6.41 -7.84 -5.61
N ILE A 234 5.24 -7.92 -6.23
CA ILE A 234 5.04 -7.69 -7.68
C ILE A 234 5.42 -6.26 -8.08
N ARG A 235 5.38 -5.30 -7.15
CA ARG A 235 5.80 -3.93 -7.40
C ARG A 235 7.29 -3.85 -7.74
N ASP A 236 8.11 -4.65 -7.08
CA ASP A 236 9.57 -4.52 -7.09
C ASP A 236 10.29 -5.70 -7.79
N THR A 237 9.57 -6.78 -8.18
CA THR A 237 10.13 -7.92 -8.93
C THR A 237 9.31 -8.32 -10.16
N HIS A 238 10.01 -8.84 -11.18
CA HIS A 238 9.44 -9.42 -12.40
C HIS A 238 9.42 -10.96 -12.37
N ASP A 239 9.69 -11.56 -11.20
CA ASP A 239 9.69 -13.01 -11.03
C ASP A 239 8.26 -13.57 -11.08
N THR A 240 7.91 -14.16 -12.22
CA THR A 240 6.59 -14.74 -12.47
C THR A 240 6.29 -15.99 -11.65
N SER A 241 7.28 -16.55 -10.94
CA SER A 241 7.05 -17.69 -10.05
C SER A 241 6.07 -17.37 -8.93
N ILE A 242 5.82 -16.09 -8.61
CA ILE A 242 4.78 -15.69 -7.66
C ILE A 242 3.37 -16.24 -7.99
N PHE A 243 3.11 -16.58 -9.26
CA PHE A 243 1.83 -17.17 -9.69
C PHE A 243 1.83 -18.70 -9.73
N ALA A 244 2.93 -19.35 -9.35
CA ALA A 244 3.06 -20.81 -9.37
C ALA A 244 2.40 -21.45 -8.14
N TRP A 245 1.06 -21.33 -8.03
CA TRP A 245 0.30 -21.95 -6.95
C TRP A 245 -0.99 -22.72 -7.33
N SER A 246 -1.41 -23.69 -6.51
CA SER A 246 -2.58 -24.56 -6.78
C SER A 246 -3.54 -24.81 -5.59
N HIS A 247 -4.86 -24.64 -5.81
CA HIS A 247 -5.87 -24.88 -4.78
C HIS A 247 -6.22 -26.39 -4.62
N PRO A 248 -6.37 -26.92 -3.39
CA PRO A 248 -6.85 -28.30 -3.18
C PRO A 248 -8.28 -28.48 -3.69
N ASN A 249 -8.50 -29.42 -4.62
CA ASN A 249 -9.85 -29.80 -5.06
C ASN A 249 -10.54 -30.67 -3.99
N PRO A 250 -11.66 -30.26 -3.36
CA PRO A 250 -12.40 -31.16 -2.49
C PRO A 250 -13.00 -32.28 -3.34
N LYS A 251 -12.66 -33.54 -3.01
CA LYS A 251 -13.17 -34.74 -3.70
C LYS A 251 -14.70 -34.68 -3.81
N SER A 252 -15.23 -34.34 -4.99
CA SER A 252 -16.66 -34.46 -5.30
C SER A 252 -17.01 -35.94 -5.37
N THR A 253 -17.87 -36.40 -4.47
CA THR A 253 -18.43 -37.76 -4.44
C THR A 253 -19.65 -37.93 -5.35
N VAL A 254 -19.88 -37.02 -6.30
CA VAL A 254 -21.01 -37.10 -7.25
C VAL A 254 -20.49 -37.28 -8.68
N PRO A 255 -20.67 -38.47 -9.30
CA PRO A 255 -20.31 -38.64 -10.70
C PRO A 255 -21.29 -37.83 -11.57
N ASN A 256 -20.74 -37.00 -12.46
CA ASN A 256 -21.42 -36.18 -13.49
C ASN A 256 -21.78 -34.72 -13.18
N GLN A 257 -21.24 -34.10 -12.13
CA GLN A 257 -21.15 -32.63 -12.09
C GLN A 257 -19.78 -32.20 -11.56
N THR A 258 -18.91 -31.72 -12.46
CA THR A 258 -17.71 -30.95 -12.09
C THR A 258 -18.16 -29.58 -11.55
N PRO A 259 -18.00 -29.27 -10.25
CA PRO A 259 -18.22 -27.92 -9.78
C PRO A 259 -17.06 -27.06 -10.32
N GLN A 260 -17.38 -26.04 -11.12
CA GLN A 260 -16.41 -25.00 -11.49
C GLN A 260 -16.11 -24.16 -10.25
N LEU A 261 -15.07 -24.50 -9.50
CA LEU A 261 -14.53 -23.65 -8.45
C LEU A 261 -13.64 -22.58 -9.12
N LEU A 262 -14.11 -21.33 -9.14
CA LEU A 262 -13.34 -20.16 -9.57
C LEU A 262 -12.48 -19.65 -8.40
N PHE A 263 -11.19 -19.38 -8.63
CA PHE A 263 -10.27 -18.83 -7.63
C PHE A 263 -9.65 -17.50 -8.11
N GLY A 264 -9.24 -16.64 -7.18
CA GLY A 264 -8.48 -15.42 -7.47
C GLY A 264 -7.04 -15.73 -7.89
N VAL A 265 -6.30 -14.75 -8.40
CA VAL A 265 -4.93 -15.01 -8.90
C VAL A 265 -3.88 -14.94 -7.81
N LEU A 266 -4.01 -14.03 -6.85
CA LEU A 266 -3.08 -14.01 -5.72
C LEU A 266 -3.51 -15.06 -4.72
N ALA A 267 -2.54 -15.79 -4.18
CA ALA A 267 -2.79 -16.76 -3.14
C ALA A 267 -3.32 -16.02 -1.91
N THR A 268 -4.25 -16.62 -1.16
CA THR A 268 -4.73 -16.04 0.11
C THR A 268 -3.87 -16.45 1.30
N SER A 269 -2.93 -17.38 1.09
CA SER A 269 -2.06 -17.96 2.11
C SER A 269 -0.88 -18.69 1.43
N PRO A 270 0.27 -18.87 2.10
CA PRO A 270 1.31 -19.79 1.64
C PRO A 270 0.99 -21.27 1.95
N ARG A 271 -0.06 -21.58 2.74
CA ARG A 271 -0.31 -22.92 3.30
C ARG A 271 -0.57 -24.01 2.24
N LEU A 272 0.16 -25.12 2.39
CA LEU A 272 0.10 -26.44 1.73
C LEU A 272 -0.82 -26.63 0.51
N ARG A 273 -0.14 -26.89 -0.62
CA ARG A 273 -0.54 -27.13 -2.03
C ARG A 273 -0.50 -25.94 -2.97
N ASP A 274 -0.37 -24.73 -2.42
CA ASP A 274 -0.15 -23.55 -3.24
C ASP A 274 1.26 -23.62 -3.86
N PHE A 275 2.36 -23.42 -3.13
CA PHE A 275 3.71 -23.36 -3.75
C PHE A 275 4.59 -24.63 -3.63
N TYR A 276 4.08 -25.69 -2.99
CA TYR A 276 4.89 -26.82 -2.46
C TYR A 276 5.43 -27.81 -3.51
N GLY A 277 5.14 -27.63 -4.81
CA GLY A 277 5.62 -28.50 -5.90
C GLY A 277 6.86 -27.99 -6.64
N VAL A 278 7.35 -26.78 -6.32
CA VAL A 278 8.46 -26.14 -7.03
C VAL A 278 9.78 -26.59 -6.43
N VAL A 279 10.15 -27.86 -6.65
CA VAL A 279 11.32 -28.43 -5.96
C VAL A 279 12.62 -28.19 -6.72
N HIS A 280 12.69 -28.21 -8.05
CA HIS A 280 13.90 -27.78 -8.79
C HIS A 280 13.53 -27.20 -10.17
N PHE A 281 14.00 -25.99 -10.51
CA PHE A 281 13.94 -25.45 -11.87
C PHE A 281 15.29 -25.66 -12.57
N ARG A 282 15.30 -26.37 -13.70
CA ARG A 282 16.38 -26.30 -14.70
C ARG A 282 15.78 -26.17 -16.10
N VAL A 283 16.23 -25.16 -16.84
CA VAL A 283 15.72 -24.78 -18.17
C VAL A 283 16.22 -25.76 -19.24
N VAL A 284 15.29 -26.38 -19.98
CA VAL A 284 15.60 -27.03 -21.27
C VAL A 284 14.63 -26.48 -22.33
N ILE A 285 15.18 -25.89 -23.39
CA ILE A 285 14.43 -25.36 -24.55
C ILE A 285 14.59 -26.34 -25.72
N LEU A 286 13.49 -26.76 -26.32
CA LEU A 286 13.47 -27.46 -27.60
C LEU A 286 12.45 -26.77 -28.53
N GLU A 287 12.89 -26.18 -29.65
CA GLU A 287 12.04 -25.86 -30.81
C GLU A 287 12.40 -26.68 -32.06
N SER A 288 11.37 -27.12 -32.78
CA SER A 288 11.46 -27.88 -34.01
C SER A 288 11.80 -27.00 -35.21
N GLY A 289 12.87 -27.37 -35.92
CA GLY A 289 13.19 -26.88 -37.25
C GLY A 289 14.08 -27.88 -37.96
N SER A 290 13.61 -28.41 -39.08
CA SER A 290 14.17 -29.49 -39.90
C SER A 290 15.72 -29.60 -39.88
N GLY A 291 16.24 -30.55 -39.11
CA GLY A 291 17.63 -31.02 -39.21
C GLY A 291 18.60 -30.52 -38.12
N GLY A 292 18.46 -31.03 -36.89
CA GLY A 292 19.52 -31.04 -35.88
C GLY A 292 19.49 -29.90 -34.86
N TRP A 293 19.44 -30.28 -33.58
CA TRP A 293 19.36 -29.39 -32.41
C TRP A 293 20.72 -28.73 -32.09
N ASN A 294 20.77 -27.39 -31.93
CA ASN A 294 21.91 -26.64 -31.39
C ASN A 294 21.42 -25.54 -30.42
N SER A 295 22.12 -25.35 -29.30
CA SER A 295 21.71 -24.54 -28.14
C SER A 295 22.04 -23.03 -28.26
N VAL A 296 21.04 -22.14 -28.11
CA VAL A 296 21.24 -20.70 -27.81
C VAL A 296 20.01 -20.10 -27.07
N GLY A 297 20.22 -19.54 -25.87
CA GLY A 297 19.32 -18.55 -25.23
C GLY A 297 18.47 -19.05 -24.06
N GLN A 298 18.35 -18.24 -23.00
CA GLN A 298 17.58 -18.52 -21.77
C GLN A 298 16.19 -17.86 -21.86
N ASP A 299 15.11 -18.64 -21.75
CA ASP A 299 13.72 -18.21 -21.47
C ASP A 299 12.96 -19.39 -20.79
N PHE A 300 12.14 -19.12 -19.75
CA PHE A 300 11.37 -20.14 -18.99
C PHE A 300 9.93 -20.32 -19.55
N VAL A 301 9.41 -21.56 -19.49
CA VAL A 301 8.18 -22.04 -20.14
C VAL A 301 7.05 -22.31 -19.12
N VAL A 302 5.80 -21.96 -19.45
CA VAL A 302 4.57 -22.50 -18.84
C VAL A 302 3.92 -23.43 -19.88
N ALA A 303 3.72 -24.71 -19.56
CA ALA A 303 3.13 -25.69 -20.49
C ALA A 303 1.66 -25.99 -20.14
N THR A 304 0.79 -26.11 -21.16
CA THR A 304 -0.63 -26.46 -21.03
C THR A 304 -0.96 -27.76 -21.78
N TRP A 305 -1.70 -28.68 -21.17
CA TRP A 305 -2.18 -29.94 -21.78
C TRP A 305 -3.48 -29.74 -22.57
N PHE A 306 -3.60 -30.29 -23.79
CA PHE A 306 -4.85 -30.31 -24.55
C PHE A 306 -5.42 -31.74 -24.60
N GLN A 307 -6.67 -31.94 -24.16
CA GLN A 307 -7.37 -33.20 -24.37
C GLN A 307 -8.54 -32.99 -25.35
N GLY A 308 -8.36 -33.46 -26.58
CA GLY A 308 -9.36 -33.41 -27.64
C GLY A 308 -9.16 -34.51 -28.68
N GLY A 309 -9.69 -35.70 -28.37
CA GLY A 309 -10.09 -36.79 -29.27
C GLY A 309 -9.32 -37.03 -30.59
N GLY A 310 -8.56 -38.12 -30.63
CA GLY A 310 -8.04 -38.73 -31.85
C GLY A 310 -6.55 -39.06 -31.74
N LEU A 311 -6.21 -40.34 -31.87
CA LEU A 311 -4.85 -40.88 -31.83
C LEU A 311 -3.93 -40.19 -32.86
N ASP A 312 -2.89 -39.49 -32.39
CA ASP A 312 -1.47 -39.68 -32.74
C ASP A 312 -0.63 -38.40 -32.46
N GLN A 313 0.30 -38.53 -31.49
CA GLN A 313 1.39 -37.64 -31.03
C GLN A 313 1.08 -36.19 -30.54
N PRO A 314 1.47 -35.82 -29.30
CA PRO A 314 1.26 -34.48 -28.74
C PRO A 314 2.28 -33.43 -29.23
N GLU A 315 1.82 -32.23 -29.59
CA GLU A 315 2.66 -31.05 -29.83
C GLU A 315 2.65 -30.11 -28.59
N MET A 316 3.84 -29.78 -28.06
CA MET A 316 4.04 -28.70 -27.07
C MET A 316 4.37 -27.39 -27.79
N ARG A 317 3.83 -26.26 -27.32
CA ARG A 317 4.12 -24.92 -27.85
C ARG A 317 4.35 -23.91 -26.71
N LEU A 318 5.27 -22.97 -26.94
CA LEU A 318 5.52 -21.81 -26.08
C LEU A 318 4.32 -20.87 -26.01
N ALA A 319 3.93 -20.46 -24.79
CA ALA A 319 3.05 -19.30 -24.60
C ALA A 319 3.73 -18.05 -25.18
N THR A 320 3.01 -17.29 -25.99
CA THR A 320 3.48 -16.04 -26.59
C THR A 320 3.62 -14.95 -25.50
N SER A 321 4.41 -13.92 -25.77
CA SER A 321 4.50 -12.73 -24.90
C SER A 321 3.14 -12.09 -24.65
N THR A 322 2.25 -12.15 -25.64
CA THR A 322 0.87 -11.71 -25.55
C THR A 322 0.08 -12.53 -24.54
N GLU A 323 0.14 -13.87 -24.59
CA GLU A 323 -0.58 -14.75 -23.66
C GLU A 323 -0.07 -14.61 -22.21
N ARG A 324 1.24 -14.39 -22.01
CA ARG A 324 1.82 -14.10 -20.69
C ARG A 324 1.36 -12.75 -20.13
N ASN A 325 1.32 -11.74 -20.98
CA ASN A 325 0.82 -10.42 -20.60
C ASN A 325 -0.69 -10.45 -20.34
N GLU A 326 -1.47 -11.17 -21.13
CA GLU A 326 -2.91 -11.36 -20.91
C GLU A 326 -3.19 -12.06 -19.57
N LEU A 327 -2.38 -13.07 -19.21
CA LEU A 327 -2.42 -13.67 -17.88
C LEU A 327 -2.10 -12.61 -16.82
N TYR A 328 -0.94 -11.95 -16.88
CA TYR A 328 -0.54 -10.90 -15.94
C TYR A 328 -1.60 -9.76 -15.79
N ASN A 329 -2.31 -9.42 -16.87
CA ASN A 329 -3.32 -8.38 -16.87
C ASN A 329 -4.67 -8.83 -16.29
N ALA A 330 -5.11 -10.07 -16.53
CA ALA A 330 -6.34 -10.61 -15.94
C ALA A 330 -6.26 -10.68 -14.40
N VAL A 331 -5.05 -10.82 -13.90
CA VAL A 331 -4.65 -10.92 -12.48
C VAL A 331 -4.68 -9.56 -11.80
N MET A 332 -4.04 -8.58 -12.43
CA MET A 332 -3.92 -7.22 -11.88
C MET A 332 -5.23 -6.42 -11.98
N THR A 333 -6.19 -6.85 -12.81
CA THR A 333 -7.48 -6.16 -13.04
C THR A 333 -8.69 -6.79 -12.33
N ARG A 334 -8.53 -7.97 -11.69
CA ARG A 334 -9.60 -8.74 -11.01
C ARG A 334 -10.87 -8.98 -11.87
N ASN A 335 -10.73 -9.07 -13.20
CA ASN A 335 -11.87 -9.20 -14.12
C ASN A 335 -12.24 -10.67 -14.39
N THR A 336 -13.32 -11.16 -13.77
CA THR A 336 -13.82 -12.55 -13.86
C THR A 336 -14.35 -12.93 -15.26
N ASP A 337 -14.80 -11.98 -16.06
CA ASP A 337 -15.40 -12.23 -17.38
C ASP A 337 -14.34 -12.49 -18.45
N SER A 338 -13.17 -11.87 -18.32
CA SER A 338 -12.00 -12.17 -19.16
C SER A 338 -11.52 -13.62 -18.97
N TRP A 339 -11.57 -14.11 -17.73
CA TRP A 339 -11.23 -15.47 -17.33
C TRP A 339 -12.22 -16.51 -17.85
N GLN A 340 -13.53 -16.24 -17.78
CA GLN A 340 -14.55 -17.13 -18.34
C GLN A 340 -14.40 -17.28 -19.87
N SER A 341 -14.02 -16.22 -20.58
CA SER A 341 -13.74 -16.28 -22.02
C SER A 341 -12.46 -17.06 -22.35
N LEU A 342 -11.42 -16.98 -21.50
CA LEU A 342 -10.16 -17.73 -21.68
C LEU A 342 -10.34 -19.24 -21.39
N CYS A 343 -10.98 -19.58 -20.26
CA CYS A 343 -11.28 -20.96 -19.88
C CYS A 343 -12.25 -21.66 -20.85
N MET A 344 -13.27 -20.96 -21.34
CA MET A 344 -14.20 -21.52 -22.32
C MET A 344 -13.58 -21.70 -23.72
N ARG A 345 -12.53 -20.94 -24.06
CA ARG A 345 -11.79 -21.10 -25.33
C ARG A 345 -10.72 -22.21 -25.29
N GLN A 346 -10.17 -22.56 -24.12
CA GLN A 346 -8.97 -23.41 -24.05
C GLN A 346 -9.09 -24.78 -23.33
N LYS A 347 -10.25 -25.17 -22.75
CA LYS A 347 -10.47 -26.52 -22.14
C LYS A 347 -9.29 -27.03 -21.25
N VAL A 348 -8.83 -26.24 -20.29
CA VAL A 348 -7.65 -26.57 -19.46
C VAL A 348 -8.00 -27.46 -18.24
N GLN A 349 -7.18 -28.48 -17.94
CA GLN A 349 -7.19 -29.31 -16.72
C GLN A 349 -5.72 -29.56 -16.25
N PRO A 350 -5.40 -29.72 -14.94
CA PRO A 350 -4.00 -29.71 -14.46
C PRO A 350 -3.43 -31.09 -14.06
N VAL A 351 -2.21 -31.51 -14.52
CA VAL A 351 -1.36 -32.58 -13.89
C VAL A 351 0.16 -32.63 -14.32
N ASP A 352 1.05 -32.93 -13.33
CA ASP A 352 2.43 -33.52 -13.15
C ASP A 352 3.53 -33.70 -14.27
N VAL A 353 4.85 -33.55 -13.91
CA VAL A 353 6.05 -33.74 -14.81
C VAL A 353 7.37 -34.23 -14.10
N TRP A 354 8.24 -34.99 -14.83
CA TRP A 354 9.56 -35.62 -14.44
C TRP A 354 10.82 -35.08 -15.22
N LEU A 355 12.06 -35.48 -14.84
CA LEU A 355 13.43 -34.85 -15.03
C LEU A 355 14.46 -35.52 -16.02
N GLU A 356 15.44 -34.75 -16.58
CA GLU A 356 16.89 -35.11 -16.82
C GLU A 356 17.84 -33.96 -17.35
N GLU A 357 19.19 -34.09 -17.20
CA GLU A 357 20.27 -33.04 -17.27
C GLU A 357 21.16 -32.95 -18.56
N ASP A 358 21.74 -31.77 -18.91
CA ASP A 358 23.20 -31.43 -18.92
C ASP A 358 23.55 -30.07 -19.62
N ARG A 359 24.75 -29.52 -19.33
CA ARG A 359 25.29 -28.15 -19.41
C ARG A 359 26.04 -27.82 -20.72
N THR A 360 25.97 -26.56 -21.18
CA THR A 360 27.10 -25.62 -21.49
C THR A 360 26.77 -24.50 -22.50
N LYS A 361 27.15 -23.24 -22.15
CA LYS A 361 27.46 -22.01 -22.97
C LYS A 361 26.48 -20.80 -22.96
N GLN A 362 27.07 -19.59 -22.86
CA GLN A 362 26.49 -18.24 -22.64
C GLN A 362 25.88 -17.55 -23.89
N PRO A 363 24.88 -16.63 -23.79
CA PRO A 363 24.29 -15.91 -24.95
C PRO A 363 24.56 -14.38 -25.03
N ARG A 364 24.37 -13.79 -26.24
CA ARG A 364 24.46 -12.35 -26.61
C ARG A 364 23.07 -11.73 -26.91
N ARG A 365 22.95 -10.41 -26.67
CA ARG A 365 21.77 -9.49 -26.75
C ARG A 365 21.14 -9.25 -28.14
N LEU A 366 19.83 -8.91 -28.16
CA LEU A 366 19.11 -8.21 -29.25
C LEU A 366 18.08 -7.18 -28.72
N VAL A 367 18.13 -5.95 -29.24
CA VAL A 367 17.21 -4.81 -28.96
C VAL A 367 16.61 -4.33 -30.28
N GLY A 368 15.29 -4.16 -30.37
CA GLY A 368 14.58 -3.62 -31.54
C GLY A 368 14.42 -2.09 -31.50
N ARG A 369 14.64 -1.41 -32.63
CA ARG A 369 14.75 0.06 -32.78
C ARG A 369 13.45 0.65 -33.35
N VAL A 370 12.79 1.56 -32.63
CA VAL A 370 11.64 2.36 -33.12
C VAL A 370 12.11 3.38 -34.17
N LYS A 371 11.48 3.42 -35.36
CA LYS A 371 11.85 4.34 -36.45
C LYS A 371 11.11 5.69 -36.32
N SER A 372 11.87 6.77 -36.28
CA SER A 372 11.42 8.16 -36.29
C SER A 372 11.19 8.68 -37.71
N LYS A 373 9.93 8.95 -38.10
CA LYS A 373 9.59 9.88 -39.21
C LYS A 373 8.19 10.50 -38.99
N LEU A 374 8.09 11.54 -38.18
CA LEU A 374 7.02 12.54 -38.30
C LEU A 374 7.60 13.78 -38.99
N THR A 375 7.17 14.04 -40.23
CA THR A 375 7.64 15.19 -41.03
C THR A 375 6.82 16.45 -40.78
N GLU A 376 7.46 17.60 -40.92
CA GLU A 376 6.97 18.98 -40.72
C GLU A 376 5.65 19.33 -41.45
N LYS A 377 5.28 18.55 -42.48
CA LYS A 377 4.03 18.67 -43.27
C LYS A 377 2.74 18.34 -42.49
N TRP A 378 2.83 17.65 -41.34
CA TRP A 378 1.67 17.34 -40.50
C TRP A 378 1.09 18.58 -39.79
N ARG A 379 1.84 19.67 -39.61
CA ARG A 379 1.43 20.80 -38.76
C ARG A 379 0.28 21.67 -39.28
N GLN A 380 -0.16 21.52 -40.53
CA GLN A 380 -1.04 22.53 -41.19
C GLN A 380 -2.50 22.12 -41.39
N ASN A 381 -2.89 20.84 -41.28
CA ASN A 381 -4.27 20.37 -41.49
C ASN A 381 -4.60 19.12 -40.64
N GLU A 382 -4.56 19.22 -39.30
CA GLU A 382 -4.82 18.07 -38.41
C GLU A 382 -6.28 18.01 -37.89
N PRO A 383 -6.86 16.80 -37.71
CA PRO A 383 -8.23 16.62 -37.22
C PRO A 383 -8.42 17.18 -35.81
N VAL A 384 -9.57 17.83 -35.57
CA VAL A 384 -10.03 18.31 -34.25
C VAL A 384 -10.68 17.21 -33.40
N GLU A 385 -10.54 15.95 -33.79
CA GLU A 385 -11.13 14.78 -33.14
C GLU A 385 -10.07 13.92 -32.44
N TRP A 386 -10.50 12.82 -31.80
CA TRP A 386 -9.61 11.84 -31.21
C TRP A 386 -8.74 11.13 -32.26
N THR A 387 -7.45 11.06 -32.00
CA THR A 387 -6.44 10.38 -32.83
C THR A 387 -5.61 9.40 -31.98
N GLY A 388 -5.07 8.36 -32.63
CA GLY A 388 -4.23 7.33 -32.00
C GLY A 388 -4.81 5.90 -32.13
N PRO A 389 -4.11 4.88 -31.56
CA PRO A 389 -2.92 5.02 -30.75
C PRO A 389 -1.70 5.44 -31.58
N HIS A 390 -0.95 6.44 -31.11
CA HIS A 390 0.27 6.95 -31.75
C HIS A 390 1.52 6.15 -31.35
N GLY A 391 1.35 5.20 -30.44
CA GLY A 391 2.37 4.32 -29.88
C GLY A 391 1.86 3.66 -28.60
N CYS A 392 2.44 2.53 -28.21
CA CYS A 392 2.08 1.82 -26.99
C CYS A 392 3.34 1.30 -26.28
N ALA A 393 3.30 1.27 -24.94
CA ALA A 393 4.24 0.59 -24.07
C ALA A 393 3.45 -0.41 -23.22
N GLY A 394 3.56 -1.71 -23.53
CA GLY A 394 2.63 -2.72 -23.06
C GLY A 394 1.18 -2.35 -23.40
N ASN A 395 0.31 -2.28 -22.38
CA ASN A 395 -1.10 -1.92 -22.54
C ASN A 395 -1.38 -0.41 -22.55
N PHE A 396 -0.37 0.42 -22.28
CA PHE A 396 -0.53 1.86 -22.20
C PHE A 396 -0.30 2.47 -23.56
N CYS A 397 -1.36 2.99 -24.16
CA CYS A 397 -1.33 3.55 -25.50
C CYS A 397 -1.58 5.05 -25.47
N LEU A 398 -0.90 5.76 -26.38
CA LEU A 398 -0.91 7.21 -26.50
C LEU A 398 -2.01 7.68 -27.47
N TYR A 399 -2.93 8.50 -26.99
CA TYR A 399 -4.02 9.13 -27.75
C TYR A 399 -3.98 10.64 -27.59
N ALA A 400 -4.57 11.36 -28.52
CA ALA A 400 -4.69 12.82 -28.43
C ALA A 400 -6.00 13.32 -29.03
N ASN A 401 -6.49 14.44 -28.53
CA ASN A 401 -7.60 15.18 -29.13
C ASN A 401 -7.24 16.67 -29.09
N ARG A 402 -7.02 17.29 -30.25
CA ARG A 402 -6.63 18.70 -30.35
C ARG A 402 -7.82 19.67 -30.26
N GLY A 403 -9.03 19.23 -30.59
CA GLY A 403 -10.26 20.04 -30.47
C GLY A 403 -10.80 20.12 -29.04
N PHE A 404 -10.33 19.25 -28.15
CA PHE A 404 -10.76 19.17 -26.76
C PHE A 404 -10.74 20.53 -26.04
N ALA A 405 -11.80 20.81 -25.27
CA ALA A 405 -11.98 22.04 -24.49
C ALA A 405 -11.68 23.32 -25.30
N ALA A 406 -12.44 23.53 -26.38
CA ALA A 406 -12.33 24.69 -27.28
C ALA A 406 -10.91 24.88 -27.88
N GLY A 407 -10.29 23.77 -28.30
CA GLY A 407 -8.95 23.80 -28.92
C GLY A 407 -7.78 23.87 -27.95
N ARG A 408 -8.03 23.74 -26.64
CA ARG A 408 -6.99 23.59 -25.61
C ARG A 408 -6.20 22.28 -25.82
N GLY A 409 -6.89 21.23 -26.25
CA GLY A 409 -6.32 19.93 -26.53
C GLY A 409 -5.99 19.10 -25.28
N VAL A 410 -5.89 17.79 -25.46
CA VAL A 410 -5.50 16.83 -24.42
C VAL A 410 -4.73 15.66 -25.03
N VAL A 411 -3.77 15.14 -24.27
CA VAL A 411 -3.05 13.90 -24.57
C VAL A 411 -3.33 12.89 -23.46
N ILE A 412 -3.52 11.61 -23.83
CA ILE A 412 -3.85 10.55 -22.89
C ILE A 412 -2.91 9.37 -23.12
N ILE A 413 -2.31 8.86 -22.05
CA ILE A 413 -1.58 7.59 -22.05
C ILE A 413 -2.27 6.67 -21.07
N SER A 414 -3.03 5.69 -21.56
CA SER A 414 -3.78 4.78 -20.70
C SER A 414 -4.12 3.47 -21.40
N THR A 415 -4.76 2.57 -20.65
CA THR A 415 -5.34 1.33 -21.17
C THR A 415 -6.48 1.65 -22.13
N LEU A 416 -6.73 0.77 -23.10
CA LEU A 416 -7.77 0.97 -24.10
C LEU A 416 -9.15 1.16 -23.47
N GLU A 417 -9.46 0.40 -22.42
CA GLU A 417 -10.72 0.49 -21.69
C GLU A 417 -10.91 1.88 -21.08
N ASN A 418 -9.89 2.41 -20.41
CA ASN A 418 -9.95 3.74 -19.81
C ASN A 418 -10.04 4.86 -20.85
N VAL A 419 -9.36 4.70 -21.98
CA VAL A 419 -9.49 5.65 -23.10
C VAL A 419 -10.91 5.64 -23.67
N GLN A 420 -11.56 4.48 -23.78
CA GLN A 420 -12.95 4.41 -24.23
C GLN A 420 -13.91 5.07 -23.22
N LYS A 421 -13.71 4.86 -21.93
CA LYS A 421 -14.46 5.57 -20.87
C LYS A 421 -14.30 7.09 -21.00
N LEU A 422 -13.07 7.57 -21.14
CA LEU A 422 -12.76 8.99 -21.32
C LEU A 422 -13.41 9.60 -22.56
N LYS A 423 -13.37 8.89 -23.69
CA LYS A 423 -14.06 9.30 -24.93
C LYS A 423 -15.57 9.37 -24.73
N GLY A 424 -16.16 8.39 -24.06
CA GLY A 424 -17.59 8.42 -23.72
C GLY A 424 -17.98 9.57 -22.78
N MET A 425 -17.04 10.04 -21.96
CA MET A 425 -17.22 11.19 -21.07
C MET A 425 -16.89 12.53 -21.74
N GLU A 426 -16.50 12.57 -23.02
CA GLU A 426 -16.06 13.77 -23.74
C GLU A 426 -17.02 14.97 -23.56
N ALA A 427 -18.33 14.75 -23.65
CA ALA A 427 -19.33 15.79 -23.47
C ALA A 427 -19.27 16.48 -22.10
N LYS A 428 -18.87 15.75 -21.04
CA LYS A 428 -18.72 16.30 -19.67
C LYS A 428 -17.53 17.26 -19.57
N PHE A 429 -16.52 17.11 -20.42
CA PHE A 429 -15.34 17.97 -20.44
C PHE A 429 -15.57 19.30 -21.21
N GLN A 430 -16.65 19.40 -21.99
CA GLN A 430 -16.93 20.56 -22.85
C GLN A 430 -17.68 21.71 -22.15
N ILE A 431 -17.88 21.66 -20.82
CA ILE A 431 -18.59 22.71 -20.08
C ILE A 431 -17.65 23.90 -19.86
N ALA A 432 -17.77 24.92 -20.71
CA ALA A 432 -17.00 26.16 -20.64
C ALA A 432 -17.73 27.19 -19.75
N ASP A 433 -17.13 27.48 -18.59
CA ASP A 433 -17.29 28.71 -17.80
C ASP A 433 -16.12 28.76 -16.79
N ASP A 434 -14.89 28.96 -17.29
CA ASP A 434 -13.72 29.15 -16.42
C ASP A 434 -13.64 30.63 -15.97
N PRO A 435 -13.78 30.93 -14.66
CA PRO A 435 -13.75 32.29 -14.15
C PRO A 435 -12.43 33.03 -14.45
N SER A 436 -11.36 32.28 -14.75
CA SER A 436 -10.03 32.84 -15.03
C SER A 436 -9.76 33.18 -16.50
N ALA A 437 -10.66 32.82 -17.43
CA ALA A 437 -10.36 32.86 -18.87
C ALA A 437 -10.25 34.27 -19.48
N SER A 438 -10.99 35.27 -18.97
CA SER A 438 -11.01 36.63 -19.56
C SER A 438 -10.54 37.75 -18.63
N LYS A 439 -10.78 37.63 -17.32
CA LYS A 439 -10.35 38.60 -16.29
C LYS A 439 -10.00 37.85 -14.99
N PRO A 440 -8.82 37.21 -14.91
CA PRO A 440 -8.45 36.42 -13.74
C PRO A 440 -8.41 37.29 -12.48
N SER A 441 -8.86 36.71 -11.36
CA SER A 441 -8.80 37.34 -10.04
C SER A 441 -7.37 37.41 -9.47
N PHE A 442 -6.39 36.93 -10.21
CA PHE A 442 -4.98 36.82 -9.82
C PHE A 442 -4.05 37.21 -10.97
N ARG A 443 -2.79 37.45 -10.64
CA ARG A 443 -1.68 37.58 -11.59
C ARG A 443 -0.57 36.59 -11.23
N VAL A 444 0.14 36.09 -12.23
CA VAL A 444 1.33 35.27 -12.01
C VAL A 444 2.55 36.19 -11.99
N THR A 445 3.40 36.06 -10.98
CA THR A 445 4.63 36.86 -10.82
C THR A 445 5.69 36.03 -10.10
N GLU A 446 6.94 36.45 -10.20
CA GLU A 446 8.00 35.89 -9.36
C GLU A 446 7.75 36.24 -7.89
N VAL A 447 7.85 35.22 -7.04
CA VAL A 447 7.74 35.27 -5.59
C VAL A 447 9.10 34.86 -5.03
N GLU A 448 9.65 35.71 -4.18
CA GLU A 448 10.99 35.53 -3.61
C GLU A 448 11.16 34.13 -2.99
N GLY A 449 12.18 33.41 -3.45
CA GLY A 449 12.50 32.05 -2.97
C GLY A 449 11.52 30.95 -3.38
N LYS A 450 10.46 31.25 -4.14
CA LYS A 450 9.43 30.27 -4.57
C LYS A 450 9.23 30.19 -6.09
N GLY A 451 9.92 31.02 -6.87
CA GLY A 451 9.72 31.08 -8.31
C GLY A 451 8.38 31.72 -8.67
N LEU A 452 7.74 31.30 -9.75
CA LEU A 452 6.47 31.89 -10.19
C LEU A 452 5.30 31.45 -9.30
N GLY A 453 4.65 32.40 -8.65
CA GLY A 453 3.46 32.20 -7.82
C GLY A 453 2.28 33.05 -8.29
N MET A 454 1.12 32.84 -7.66
CA MET A 454 -0.10 33.57 -7.97
C MET A 454 -0.47 34.56 -6.88
N ILE A 455 -0.68 35.81 -7.26
CA ILE A 455 -1.03 36.91 -6.35
C ILE A 455 -2.43 37.41 -6.66
N ALA A 456 -3.28 37.54 -5.64
CA ALA A 456 -4.62 38.06 -5.79
C ALA A 456 -4.60 39.52 -6.30
N ASN A 457 -5.39 39.82 -7.34
CA ASN A 457 -5.55 41.17 -7.88
C ASN A 457 -6.65 41.96 -7.19
N LYS A 458 -7.53 41.27 -6.46
CA LYS A 458 -8.64 41.84 -5.70
C LYS A 458 -8.84 41.02 -4.43
N SER A 459 -9.60 41.55 -3.48
CA SER A 459 -10.04 40.76 -2.34
C SER A 459 -10.98 39.65 -2.81
N LEU A 460 -10.83 38.46 -2.23
CA LEU A 460 -11.65 37.28 -2.51
C LEU A 460 -12.33 36.80 -1.24
N ALA A 461 -13.61 36.47 -1.37
CA ALA A 461 -14.39 35.91 -0.29
C ALA A 461 -14.18 34.40 -0.18
N ARG A 462 -14.44 33.84 1.01
CA ARG A 462 -14.54 32.39 1.19
C ARG A 462 -15.64 31.85 0.28
N GLY A 463 -15.35 30.78 -0.46
CA GLY A 463 -16.22 30.18 -1.46
C GLY A 463 -16.02 30.70 -2.89
N ASP A 464 -15.25 31.77 -3.10
CA ASP A 464 -14.94 32.25 -4.46
C ASP A 464 -14.13 31.20 -5.23
N THR A 465 -14.59 30.85 -6.44
CA THR A 465 -13.83 30.01 -7.36
C THR A 465 -12.74 30.84 -8.03
N VAL A 466 -11.49 30.38 -7.97
CA VAL A 466 -10.34 31.08 -8.56
C VAL A 466 -10.15 30.69 -10.03
N MET A 467 -10.14 29.39 -10.31
CA MET A 467 -10.03 28.84 -11.67
C MET A 467 -10.64 27.45 -11.76
N LEU A 468 -11.00 27.08 -12.98
CA LEU A 468 -11.52 25.76 -13.33
C LEU A 468 -10.85 25.31 -14.64
N LYS A 469 -10.01 24.28 -14.58
CA LYS A 469 -9.15 23.88 -15.70
C LYS A 469 -9.32 22.41 -16.08
N THR A 470 -9.34 22.11 -17.37
CA THR A 470 -9.25 20.75 -17.89
C THR A 470 -7.78 20.30 -18.01
N PRO A 471 -7.50 18.98 -17.91
CA PRO A 471 -6.15 18.46 -18.00
C PRO A 471 -5.62 18.56 -19.43
N VAL A 472 -4.31 18.74 -19.58
CA VAL A 472 -3.62 18.72 -20.88
C VAL A 472 -2.93 17.38 -21.14
N LEU A 473 -2.56 16.67 -20.06
CA LEU A 473 -2.04 15.30 -20.11
C LEU A 473 -2.74 14.48 -19.02
N ILE A 474 -3.27 13.32 -19.40
CA ILE A 474 -3.76 12.29 -18.48
C ILE A 474 -2.90 11.05 -18.69
N ALA A 475 -2.09 10.68 -17.71
CA ALA A 475 -1.24 9.51 -17.80
C ALA A 475 -1.63 8.48 -16.74
N HIS A 476 -1.76 7.22 -17.14
CA HIS A 476 -2.03 6.14 -16.22
C HIS A 476 -0.94 6.05 -15.16
N ARG A 477 -1.32 5.89 -13.90
CA ARG A 477 -0.37 5.90 -12.78
C ARG A 477 0.71 4.83 -12.94
N ALA A 478 0.32 3.60 -13.28
CA ALA A 478 1.26 2.51 -13.52
C ALA A 478 2.15 2.74 -14.76
N PHE A 479 1.69 3.52 -15.75
CA PHE A 479 2.56 3.91 -16.86
C PHE A 479 3.71 4.81 -16.39
N ILE A 480 3.40 5.77 -15.51
CA ILE A 480 4.41 6.68 -14.96
C ILE A 480 5.34 5.98 -13.95
N GLU A 481 4.77 5.16 -13.06
CA GLU A 481 5.50 4.58 -11.93
C GLU A 481 6.20 3.25 -12.25
N ARG A 482 5.70 2.45 -13.20
CA ARG A 482 6.13 1.04 -13.38
C ARG A 482 6.65 0.71 -14.78
N THR A 483 6.38 1.53 -15.80
CA THR A 483 6.86 1.26 -17.16
C THR A 483 8.34 1.61 -17.28
N PRO A 484 9.21 0.71 -17.76
CA PRO A 484 10.64 0.99 -17.89
C PRO A 484 10.93 2.22 -18.75
N PRO A 485 11.94 3.05 -18.39
CA PRO A 485 12.28 4.27 -19.14
C PRO A 485 12.47 4.06 -20.65
N ALA A 486 13.03 2.91 -21.06
CA ALA A 486 13.27 2.57 -22.47
C ALA A 486 11.98 2.47 -23.30
N GLU A 487 10.87 2.07 -22.68
CA GLU A 487 9.55 1.97 -23.31
C GLU A 487 8.71 3.23 -23.06
N GLN A 488 8.89 3.87 -21.91
CA GLN A 488 8.14 5.04 -21.48
C GLN A 488 8.57 6.32 -22.23
N HIS A 489 9.87 6.61 -22.32
CA HIS A 489 10.39 7.85 -22.88
C HIS A 489 9.98 8.09 -24.34
N PRO A 490 10.01 7.08 -25.24
CA PRO A 490 9.57 7.27 -26.62
C PRO A 490 8.13 7.76 -26.75
N LEU A 491 7.20 7.26 -25.91
CA LEU A 491 5.81 7.74 -25.90
C LEU A 491 5.73 9.16 -25.37
N LEU A 492 6.46 9.47 -24.30
CA LEU A 492 6.47 10.79 -23.69
C LEU A 492 7.05 11.88 -24.60
N ASP A 493 8.01 11.55 -25.47
CA ASP A 493 8.58 12.49 -26.45
C ASP A 493 7.54 13.00 -27.47
N PHE A 494 6.47 12.24 -27.70
CA PHE A 494 5.38 12.66 -28.59
C PHE A 494 4.31 13.51 -27.90
N VAL A 495 4.21 13.50 -26.56
CA VAL A 495 3.18 14.25 -25.82
C VAL A 495 3.16 15.71 -26.24
N ALA A 496 4.31 16.37 -26.16
CA ALA A 496 4.40 17.78 -26.52
C ALA A 496 4.05 18.03 -27.99
N GLN A 497 4.38 17.11 -28.90
CA GLN A 497 4.12 17.25 -30.33
C GLN A 497 2.63 17.13 -30.66
N LEU A 498 1.88 16.38 -29.87
CA LEU A 498 0.44 16.16 -30.05
C LEU A 498 -0.41 17.29 -29.48
N LEU A 499 0.13 18.11 -28.56
CA LEU A 499 -0.56 19.27 -27.99
C LEU A 499 -0.60 20.48 -28.96
N PRO A 500 -1.68 21.29 -28.92
CA PRO A 500 -1.73 22.60 -29.59
C PRO A 500 -0.59 23.52 -29.15
N ALA A 501 -0.17 24.46 -30.01
CA ALA A 501 1.05 25.25 -29.82
C ALA A 501 1.07 26.04 -28.50
N SER A 502 -0.02 26.73 -28.16
CA SER A 502 -0.16 27.50 -26.91
C SER A 502 -0.13 26.61 -25.66
N THR A 503 -0.84 25.48 -25.71
CA THR A 503 -0.88 24.49 -24.63
C THR A 503 0.48 23.83 -24.43
N ARG A 504 1.17 23.49 -25.53
CA ARG A 504 2.51 22.92 -25.52
C ARG A 504 3.52 23.86 -24.87
N GLU A 505 3.49 25.14 -25.21
CA GLU A 505 4.37 26.14 -24.62
C GLU A 505 4.16 26.23 -23.10
N THR A 506 2.89 26.29 -22.68
CA THR A 506 2.53 26.36 -21.25
C THR A 506 2.95 25.10 -20.49
N PHE A 507 2.73 23.91 -21.07
CA PHE A 507 3.13 22.62 -20.51
C PHE A 507 4.65 22.50 -20.39
N LEU A 508 5.39 22.77 -21.47
CA LEU A 508 6.85 22.68 -21.48
C LEU A 508 7.56 23.77 -20.65
N GLY A 509 6.84 24.81 -20.24
CA GLY A 509 7.29 25.88 -19.34
C GLY A 509 7.00 25.61 -17.86
N GLN A 510 6.49 24.42 -17.50
CA GLN A 510 6.45 23.97 -16.12
C GLN A 510 7.86 23.62 -15.61
N MET A 511 8.10 23.85 -14.33
CA MET A 511 9.38 23.52 -13.70
C MET A 511 9.48 22.01 -13.45
N GLY A 512 10.64 21.44 -13.73
CA GLY A 512 11.03 20.10 -13.28
C GLY A 512 11.92 20.20 -12.04
N HIS A 513 12.03 19.09 -11.30
CA HIS A 513 12.82 19.02 -10.08
C HIS A 513 13.94 17.96 -10.14
N PHE A 514 13.66 16.76 -10.63
CA PHE A 514 14.56 15.61 -10.54
C PHE A 514 15.55 15.52 -11.71
N GLY A 515 15.35 16.30 -12.77
CA GLY A 515 16.12 16.19 -14.01
C GLY A 515 15.79 14.92 -14.80
N GLY A 516 16.60 14.62 -15.82
CA GLY A 516 16.37 13.46 -16.70
C GLY A 516 15.40 13.76 -17.83
N HIS A 517 14.40 12.89 -18.04
CA HIS A 517 13.42 13.07 -19.12
C HIS A 517 12.46 14.21 -18.80
N LYS A 518 12.41 15.23 -19.66
CA LYS A 518 11.68 16.48 -19.40
C LYS A 518 10.20 16.27 -19.04
N VAL A 519 9.51 15.36 -19.73
CA VAL A 519 8.08 15.15 -19.50
C VAL A 519 7.84 14.36 -18.22
N VAL A 520 8.68 13.36 -17.92
CA VAL A 520 8.65 12.64 -16.63
C VAL A 520 8.83 13.62 -15.48
N ASP A 521 9.82 14.49 -15.58
CA ASP A 521 10.15 15.46 -14.52
C ASP A 521 9.01 16.48 -14.30
N ILE A 522 8.41 16.99 -15.38
CA ILE A 522 7.19 17.81 -15.31
C ILE A 522 6.06 17.04 -14.64
N MET A 523 5.84 15.78 -15.03
CA MET A 523 4.74 14.98 -14.52
C MET A 523 4.88 14.69 -13.03
N GLN A 524 6.07 14.30 -12.56
CA GLN A 524 6.35 14.03 -11.15
C GLN A 524 6.22 15.27 -10.28
N THR A 525 6.56 16.44 -10.82
CA THR A 525 6.59 17.70 -10.05
C THR A 525 5.21 18.39 -10.01
N ASN A 526 4.42 18.30 -11.08
CA ASN A 526 3.30 19.22 -11.32
C ASN A 526 1.92 18.54 -11.49
N SER A 527 1.84 17.21 -11.42
CA SER A 527 0.58 16.50 -11.70
C SER A 527 -0.19 16.16 -10.44
N PHE A 528 -1.50 15.99 -10.62
CA PHE A 528 -2.44 15.70 -9.56
C PHE A 528 -3.02 14.31 -9.75
N GLN A 529 -3.18 13.55 -8.68
CA GLN A 529 -3.83 12.25 -8.74
C GLN A 529 -5.32 12.42 -9.03
N MET A 530 -5.85 11.61 -9.95
CA MET A 530 -7.26 11.56 -10.29
C MET A 530 -7.73 10.12 -10.51
N ASP A 531 -9.01 9.88 -10.31
CA ASP A 531 -9.68 8.60 -10.56
C ASP A 531 -10.73 8.78 -11.66
N LEU A 532 -10.65 7.95 -12.69
CA LEU A 532 -11.58 7.95 -13.82
C LEU A 532 -12.77 6.98 -13.64
N GLY A 533 -13.06 6.59 -12.40
CA GLY A 533 -14.19 5.72 -12.06
C GLY A 533 -13.81 4.26 -11.88
N GLY A 534 -12.55 3.96 -11.55
CA GLY A 534 -12.12 2.63 -11.12
C GLY A 534 -12.43 2.36 -9.64
N GLY A 535 -12.61 3.41 -8.83
CA GLY A 535 -12.68 3.28 -7.38
C GLY A 535 -11.33 2.86 -6.80
N ALA A 536 -11.26 2.62 -5.48
CA ALA A 536 -10.02 2.28 -4.80
C ALA A 536 -9.38 0.94 -5.24
N GLN A 537 -10.08 0.13 -6.04
CA GLN A 537 -9.68 -1.23 -6.43
C GLN A 537 -9.68 -1.47 -7.95
N GLY A 538 -9.98 -0.47 -8.78
CA GLY A 538 -10.12 -0.62 -10.23
C GLY A 538 -9.02 0.02 -11.07
N ASP A 539 -8.90 -0.40 -12.34
CA ASP A 539 -8.02 0.21 -13.34
C ASP A 539 -8.55 1.59 -13.73
N GLY A 540 -8.21 2.63 -12.96
CA GLY A 540 -8.72 4.00 -13.17
C GLY A 540 -7.86 5.11 -12.59
N HIS A 541 -6.73 4.80 -11.96
CA HIS A 541 -5.85 5.77 -11.31
C HIS A 541 -4.89 6.45 -12.30
N HIS A 542 -4.96 7.77 -12.38
CA HIS A 542 -4.19 8.57 -13.33
C HIS A 542 -3.56 9.78 -12.65
N TYR A 543 -2.55 10.32 -13.32
CA TYR A 543 -2.05 11.66 -13.09
C TYR A 543 -2.63 12.61 -14.15
N GLY A 544 -3.30 13.66 -13.71
CA GLY A 544 -3.74 14.78 -14.54
C GLY A 544 -2.78 15.96 -14.40
N ASN A 545 -2.30 16.49 -15.52
CA ASN A 545 -1.47 17.69 -15.55
C ASN A 545 -2.29 18.93 -15.93
N TYR A 546 -2.18 19.98 -15.12
CA TYR A 546 -2.93 21.24 -15.25
C TYR A 546 -1.96 22.44 -15.15
N PRO A 547 -1.33 22.88 -16.26
CA PRO A 547 -0.21 23.81 -16.20
C PRO A 547 -0.47 25.13 -15.48
N GLU A 548 -1.69 25.67 -15.55
CA GLU A 548 -2.06 26.90 -14.86
C GLU A 548 -2.24 26.70 -13.35
N VAL A 549 -2.75 25.54 -12.95
CA VAL A 549 -2.91 25.17 -11.53
C VAL A 549 -1.54 24.94 -10.89
N SER A 550 -0.57 24.41 -11.64
CA SER A 550 0.80 24.21 -11.15
C SER A 550 1.54 25.51 -10.76
N ARG A 551 0.92 26.69 -10.94
CA ARG A 551 1.43 28.00 -10.47
C ARG A 551 1.05 28.33 -9.02
N TYR A 552 0.22 27.51 -8.37
CA TYR A 552 0.00 27.63 -6.93
C TYR A 552 1.25 27.18 -6.19
N ASN A 553 1.89 28.06 -5.44
CA ASN A 553 2.95 27.68 -4.51
C ASN A 553 2.40 26.97 -3.28
N HIS A 554 3.28 26.24 -2.59
CA HIS A 554 2.98 25.58 -1.33
C HIS A 554 2.87 26.57 -0.16
N ASP A 555 1.83 26.41 0.67
CA ASP A 555 1.82 26.81 2.07
C ASP A 555 1.24 25.66 2.92
N CYS A 556 1.78 25.43 4.12
CA CYS A 556 1.25 24.41 5.03
C CYS A 556 -0.13 24.77 5.60
N ARG A 557 -0.54 26.04 5.50
CA ARG A 557 -1.87 26.58 5.88
C ARG A 557 -2.43 27.41 4.73
N PRO A 558 -2.81 26.74 3.63
CA PRO A 558 -3.16 27.41 2.39
C PRO A 558 -4.48 28.18 2.52
N ASN A 559 -4.67 29.15 1.64
CA ASN A 559 -5.92 29.91 1.52
C ASN A 559 -6.83 29.42 0.39
N VAL A 560 -6.36 28.45 -0.40
CA VAL A 560 -7.11 27.81 -1.47
C VAL A 560 -7.11 26.30 -1.26
N ALA A 561 -8.28 25.68 -1.38
CA ALA A 561 -8.44 24.23 -1.51
C ALA A 561 -8.74 23.89 -2.97
N PHE A 562 -8.58 22.61 -3.31
CA PHE A 562 -8.92 22.12 -4.64
C PHE A 562 -9.54 20.74 -4.59
N HIS A 563 -10.30 20.42 -5.62
CA HIS A 563 -10.73 19.08 -5.93
C HIS A 563 -10.70 18.87 -7.45
N ILE A 564 -10.69 17.60 -7.86
CA ILE A 564 -10.88 17.21 -9.25
C ILE A 564 -12.26 16.58 -9.35
N GLY A 565 -13.14 17.19 -10.14
CA GLY A 565 -14.51 16.72 -10.32
C GLY A 565 -14.58 15.40 -11.10
N ALA A 566 -15.76 14.77 -11.09
CA ALA A 566 -16.03 13.57 -11.90
C ALA A 566 -15.97 13.84 -13.42
N ASP A 567 -15.96 15.12 -13.82
CA ASP A 567 -15.70 15.59 -15.18
C ASP A 567 -14.21 15.80 -15.45
N GLY A 568 -13.33 15.39 -14.53
CA GLY A 568 -11.88 15.54 -14.61
C GLY A 568 -11.39 16.98 -14.60
N ARG A 569 -12.21 17.98 -14.26
CA ARG A 569 -11.74 19.37 -14.13
C ARG A 569 -11.17 19.63 -12.75
N HIS A 570 -10.06 20.34 -12.71
CA HIS A 570 -9.46 20.80 -11.48
C HIS A 570 -10.06 22.15 -11.08
N GLN A 571 -10.77 22.18 -9.96
CA GLN A 571 -11.39 23.39 -9.42
C GLN A 571 -10.64 23.86 -8.17
N THR A 572 -10.35 25.15 -8.10
CA THR A 572 -9.71 25.76 -6.92
C THR A 572 -10.61 26.80 -6.28
N THR A 573 -10.83 26.69 -4.97
CA THR A 573 -11.78 27.52 -4.22
C THR A 573 -11.14 28.14 -3.00
N VAL A 574 -11.44 29.42 -2.75
CA VAL A 574 -10.91 30.17 -1.60
C VAL A 574 -11.56 29.65 -0.30
N VAL A 575 -10.77 29.22 0.67
CA VAL A 575 -11.26 28.64 1.95
C VAL A 575 -11.30 29.63 3.12
N ARG A 576 -10.64 30.78 2.97
CA ARG A 576 -10.68 31.91 3.89
C ARG A 576 -10.57 33.23 3.12
N PRO A 577 -11.08 34.36 3.64
CA PRO A 577 -10.91 35.64 2.97
C PRO A 577 -9.44 35.93 2.61
N VAL A 578 -9.21 36.39 1.36
CA VAL A 578 -7.90 36.74 0.82
C VAL A 578 -7.89 38.21 0.46
N LYS A 579 -6.83 38.93 0.83
CA LYS A 579 -6.68 40.36 0.51
C LYS A 579 -6.06 40.54 -0.88
N SER A 580 -6.37 41.68 -1.52
CA SER A 580 -5.60 42.10 -2.71
C SER A 580 -4.10 42.16 -2.40
N GLY A 581 -3.27 41.59 -3.26
CA GLY A 581 -1.83 41.49 -3.09
C GLY A 581 -1.34 40.28 -2.29
N GLU A 582 -2.23 39.48 -1.69
CA GLU A 582 -1.86 38.25 -0.99
C GLU A 582 -1.59 37.10 -1.97
N GLU A 583 -0.61 36.25 -1.65
CA GLU A 583 -0.31 35.05 -2.43
C GLU A 583 -1.41 33.99 -2.25
N LEU A 584 -1.88 33.43 -3.36
CA LEU A 584 -2.79 32.29 -3.38
C LEU A 584 -1.99 31.00 -3.37
N THR A 585 -2.24 30.15 -2.39
CA THR A 585 -1.44 28.94 -2.13
C THR A 585 -2.33 27.73 -1.90
N ILE A 586 -1.78 26.55 -2.23
CA ILE A 586 -2.37 25.24 -1.90
C ILE A 586 -1.39 24.46 -1.00
N SER A 587 -1.84 23.38 -0.37
CA SER A 587 -0.93 22.47 0.32
C SER A 587 -0.55 21.31 -0.59
N TYR A 588 0.75 21.08 -0.78
CA TYR A 588 1.26 19.88 -1.44
C TYR A 588 1.40 18.71 -0.46
N LEU A 589 1.36 19.03 0.83
CA LEU A 589 1.66 18.12 1.93
C LEU A 589 0.41 17.87 2.77
N ASP A 590 0.48 16.81 3.57
CA ASP A 590 -0.47 16.64 4.66
C ASP A 590 -0.30 17.78 5.69
N GLN A 591 -1.39 18.49 5.95
CA GLN A 591 -1.40 19.63 6.86
C GLN A 591 -1.40 19.20 8.33
N LEU A 592 -1.78 17.94 8.61
CA LEU A 592 -1.83 17.34 9.94
C LEU A 592 -0.48 16.78 10.40
N GLY A 593 0.46 16.53 9.50
CA GLY A 593 1.81 16.08 9.86
C GLY A 593 2.58 17.17 10.63
N VAL A 594 3.52 16.77 11.49
CA VAL A 594 4.32 17.72 12.29
C VAL A 594 5.35 18.46 11.45
N ARG A 595 5.95 19.54 11.97
CA ARG A 595 6.90 20.39 11.21
C ARG A 595 8.03 19.59 10.56
N SER A 596 8.66 18.67 11.30
CA SER A 596 9.78 17.86 10.79
C SER A 596 9.36 16.99 9.61
N GLU A 597 8.21 16.33 9.69
CA GLU A 597 7.64 15.51 8.62
C GLU A 597 7.34 16.34 7.38
N ARG A 598 6.69 17.52 7.56
CA ARG A 598 6.38 18.42 6.45
C ARG A 598 7.66 18.91 5.76
N GLN A 599 8.67 19.30 6.53
CA GLN A 599 9.97 19.72 5.97
C GLN A 599 10.68 18.59 5.23
N HIS A 600 10.72 17.40 5.82
CA HIS A 600 11.35 16.24 5.22
C HIS A 600 10.67 15.87 3.89
N ARG A 601 9.32 15.85 3.85
CA ARG A 601 8.57 15.56 2.62
C ARG A 601 8.72 16.64 1.57
N ALA A 602 8.71 17.93 1.95
CA ALA A 602 8.95 19.03 1.02
C ALA A 602 10.30 18.88 0.32
N LYS A 603 11.35 18.55 1.10
CA LYS A 603 12.70 18.35 0.60
C LYS A 603 12.83 17.10 -0.27
N LEU A 604 12.17 16.01 0.09
CA LEU A 604 12.24 14.76 -0.66
C LEU A 604 11.52 14.86 -2.02
N ALA A 605 10.34 15.47 -2.05
CA ALA A 605 9.47 15.46 -3.23
C ALA A 605 9.63 16.69 -4.14
N TRP A 606 10.10 17.83 -3.61
CA TRP A 606 10.29 19.06 -4.39
C TRP A 606 11.62 19.79 -4.11
N GLY A 607 12.48 19.24 -3.23
CA GLY A 607 13.82 19.77 -2.95
C GLY A 607 13.90 21.14 -2.33
N PHE A 608 12.80 21.63 -1.73
CA PHE A 608 12.81 22.90 -1.00
C PHE A 608 12.56 22.69 0.50
N GLU A 609 13.11 23.59 1.30
CA GLU A 609 12.73 23.73 2.71
C GLU A 609 11.62 24.78 2.81
N CYS A 610 10.49 24.38 3.40
CA CYS A 610 9.29 25.22 3.40
C CYS A 610 9.50 26.44 4.31
N GLY A 611 9.46 27.64 3.73
CA GLY A 611 9.57 28.92 4.45
C GLY A 611 8.24 29.53 4.91
N CYS A 612 7.13 28.78 4.86
CA CYS A 612 5.80 29.32 5.19
C CYS A 612 5.70 29.80 6.64
N SER A 613 4.65 30.57 6.95
CA SER A 613 4.46 31.16 8.29
C SER A 613 4.42 30.12 9.43
N GLN A 614 4.03 28.87 9.16
CA GLN A 614 4.09 27.80 10.17
C GLN A 614 5.48 27.18 10.32
N CYS A 615 6.17 26.97 9.20
CA CYS A 615 7.49 26.35 9.20
C CYS A 615 8.58 27.31 9.69
N SER A 616 8.35 28.61 9.58
CA SER A 616 9.26 29.66 10.04
C SER A 616 9.03 30.06 11.50
N LEU A 617 8.11 29.38 12.22
CA LEU A 617 7.90 29.61 13.65
C LEU A 617 9.16 29.37 14.48
N ALA A 618 9.30 30.14 15.56
CA ALA A 618 10.34 29.90 16.55
C ALA A 618 10.17 28.51 17.18
N LYS A 619 11.28 27.88 17.60
CA LYS A 619 11.33 26.48 18.08
C LYS A 619 10.23 26.14 19.11
N LYS A 620 10.01 27.02 20.09
CA LYS A 620 8.98 26.85 21.13
C LYS A 620 7.55 26.89 20.55
N GLN A 621 7.28 27.79 19.62
CA GLN A 621 5.97 27.91 18.98
C GLN A 621 5.70 26.75 18.02
N ALA A 622 6.73 26.30 17.29
CA ALA A 622 6.66 25.13 16.43
C ALA A 622 6.35 23.86 17.25
N ALA A 623 7.06 23.63 18.35
CA ALA A 623 6.78 22.48 19.25
C ALA A 623 5.35 22.51 19.81
N ALA A 624 4.83 23.71 20.15
CA ALA A 624 3.45 23.85 20.59
C ALA A 624 2.44 23.58 19.47
N SER A 625 2.75 23.91 18.22
CA SER A 625 1.94 23.53 17.05
C SER A 625 1.97 22.03 16.80
N ASP A 626 3.15 21.42 16.85
CA ASP A 626 3.31 19.97 16.69
C ASP A 626 2.51 19.20 17.76
N GLN A 627 2.54 19.66 19.01
CA GLN A 627 1.69 19.07 20.07
C GLN A 627 0.20 19.23 19.78
N ARG A 628 -0.26 20.39 19.28
CA ARG A 628 -1.67 20.56 18.90
C ARG A 628 -2.09 19.63 17.76
N LEU A 629 -1.20 19.34 16.82
CA LEU A 629 -1.46 18.41 15.73
C LEU A 629 -1.56 16.96 16.24
N MET A 630 -0.68 16.56 17.17
CA MET A 630 -0.77 15.26 17.85
C MET A 630 -2.08 15.14 18.66
N ASP A 631 -2.44 16.19 19.40
CA ASP A 631 -3.70 16.25 20.14
C ASP A 631 -4.90 16.12 19.20
N ILE A 632 -4.87 16.77 18.03
CA ILE A 632 -5.93 16.63 17.01
C ILE A 632 -6.09 15.16 16.61
N GLN A 633 -4.99 14.47 16.27
CA GLN A 633 -5.01 13.06 15.85
C GLN A 633 -5.48 12.12 16.97
N GLU A 634 -5.08 12.38 18.21
CA GLU A 634 -5.53 11.59 19.35
C GLU A 634 -7.03 11.76 19.61
N ILE A 635 -7.51 13.00 19.61
CA ILE A 635 -8.92 13.30 19.80
C ILE A 635 -9.74 12.73 18.64
N ASP A 636 -9.25 12.81 17.40
CA ASP A 636 -9.90 12.23 16.22
C ASP A 636 -10.16 10.74 16.38
N ARG A 637 -9.15 9.98 16.82
CA ARG A 637 -9.27 8.55 17.14
C ARG A 637 -10.33 8.30 18.20
N SER A 638 -10.33 9.09 19.28
CA SER A 638 -11.34 8.96 20.34
C SER A 638 -12.75 9.33 19.88
N LEU A 639 -12.92 10.32 19.00
CA LEU A 639 -14.22 10.71 18.47
C LEU A 639 -14.77 9.71 17.45
N SER A 640 -13.87 9.03 16.74
CA SER A 640 -14.21 8.00 15.75
C SER A 640 -14.54 6.65 16.40
N ASP A 641 -14.00 6.37 17.59
CA ASP A 641 -14.38 5.18 18.36
C ASP A 641 -15.76 5.36 19.03
N ILE A 642 -16.72 4.51 18.64
CA ILE A 642 -18.08 4.51 19.19
C ILE A 642 -18.14 4.09 20.67
N ASN A 643 -17.15 3.32 21.13
CA ASN A 643 -17.08 2.83 22.51
C ASN A 643 -16.35 3.80 23.43
N ALA A 644 -15.59 4.75 22.89
CA ALA A 644 -14.89 5.74 23.68
C ALA A 644 -15.86 6.67 24.44
N ARG A 645 -15.44 7.11 25.63
CA ARG A 645 -16.19 8.08 26.41
C ARG A 645 -15.97 9.50 25.85
N VAL A 646 -16.92 9.96 25.05
CA VAL A 646 -16.89 11.30 24.43
C VAL A 646 -17.74 12.30 25.22
N THR A 647 -17.22 13.52 25.36
CA THR A 647 -17.95 14.66 25.95
C THR A 647 -18.07 15.80 24.93
N THR A 648 -19.03 16.70 25.12
CA THR A 648 -19.14 17.91 24.27
C THR A 648 -17.87 18.77 24.32
N ALA A 649 -17.23 18.85 25.50
CA ALA A 649 -15.97 19.57 25.68
C ALA A 649 -14.83 19.00 24.82
N LEU A 650 -14.79 17.67 24.62
CA LEU A 650 -13.80 17.03 23.75
C LEU A 650 -14.02 17.42 22.28
N ILE A 651 -15.28 17.41 21.81
CA ILE A 651 -15.65 17.83 20.45
C ILE A 651 -15.32 19.32 20.24
N GLU A 652 -15.61 20.17 21.24
CA GLU A 652 -15.31 21.60 21.17
C GLU A 652 -13.80 21.87 21.17
N ARG A 653 -13.01 21.12 21.96
CA ARG A 653 -11.54 21.18 21.93
C ARG A 653 -11.01 20.80 20.56
N PHE A 654 -11.53 19.71 19.96
CA PHE A 654 -11.13 19.26 18.62
C PHE A 654 -11.29 20.37 17.57
N LEU A 655 -12.47 20.99 17.51
CA LEU A 655 -12.75 22.09 16.57
C LEU A 655 -11.93 23.35 16.86
N LYS A 656 -11.67 23.63 18.15
CA LYS A 656 -10.83 24.76 18.56
C LYS A 656 -9.40 24.58 18.06
N LEU A 657 -8.83 23.38 18.22
CA LEU A 657 -7.47 23.07 17.75
C LEU A 657 -7.34 23.23 16.23
N HIS A 658 -8.34 22.78 15.45
CA HIS A 658 -8.35 22.98 13.99
C HIS A 658 -8.29 24.47 13.61
N LYS A 659 -9.02 25.31 14.34
CA LYS A 659 -9.02 26.76 14.13
C LYS A 659 -7.69 27.40 14.55
N GLU A 660 -7.14 27.01 15.69
CA GLU A 660 -5.84 27.50 16.19
C GLU A 660 -4.70 27.13 15.24
N GLU A 661 -4.77 25.95 14.63
CA GLU A 661 -3.80 25.49 13.65
C GLU A 661 -3.99 26.12 12.26
N ARG A 662 -5.09 26.83 11.97
CA ARG A 662 -5.42 27.40 10.66
C ARG A 662 -5.59 26.33 9.57
N LEU A 663 -6.37 25.30 9.87
CA LEU A 663 -6.66 24.20 8.95
C LEU A 663 -7.89 24.47 8.08
N GLU A 664 -8.09 25.71 7.59
CA GLU A 664 -9.31 26.11 6.89
C GLU A 664 -9.61 25.33 5.60
N SER A 665 -8.59 24.70 5.00
CA SER A 665 -8.73 23.83 3.82
C SER A 665 -8.91 22.34 4.16
N LYS A 666 -9.10 22.01 5.44
CA LYS A 666 -9.30 20.65 5.97
C LYS A 666 -10.39 20.63 7.05
N LEU A 667 -11.43 21.44 6.90
CA LEU A 667 -12.51 21.53 7.88
C LEU A 667 -13.68 20.59 7.60
N ALA A 668 -13.85 20.08 6.37
CA ALA A 668 -14.99 19.24 6.02
C ALA A 668 -15.08 17.98 6.90
N GLY A 669 -13.97 17.25 7.04
CA GLY A 669 -13.88 16.07 7.90
C GLY A 669 -14.09 16.42 9.38
N ALA A 670 -13.44 17.48 9.86
CA ALA A 670 -13.56 17.89 11.26
C ALA A 670 -15.00 18.24 11.66
N TYR A 671 -15.71 18.95 10.79
CA TYR A 671 -17.13 19.27 11.00
C TYR A 671 -18.03 18.05 10.88
N THR A 672 -17.73 17.09 10.00
CA THR A 672 -18.44 15.81 9.89
C THR A 672 -18.36 15.03 11.20
N ILE A 673 -17.15 14.85 11.73
CA ILE A 673 -16.91 14.13 13.00
C ILE A 673 -17.61 14.82 14.17
N ALA A 674 -17.57 16.15 14.21
CA ALA A 674 -18.29 16.92 15.22
C ALA A 674 -19.81 16.73 15.11
N ALA A 675 -20.37 16.84 13.90
CA ALA A 675 -21.81 16.69 13.66
C ALA A 675 -22.30 15.31 14.12
N LEU A 676 -21.61 14.24 13.71
CA LEU A 676 -21.93 12.87 14.11
C LEU A 676 -21.84 12.67 15.62
N ASN A 677 -20.79 13.17 16.28
CA ASN A 677 -20.63 13.00 17.73
C ASN A 677 -21.61 13.84 18.55
N PHE A 678 -21.97 15.05 18.11
CA PHE A 678 -23.08 15.77 18.73
C PHE A 678 -24.40 15.00 18.59
N ASN A 679 -24.62 14.33 17.45
CA ASN A 679 -25.81 13.51 17.24
C ASN A 679 -25.81 12.26 18.15
N LEU A 680 -24.67 11.59 18.28
CA LEU A 680 -24.44 10.45 19.18
C LEU A 680 -24.73 10.77 20.65
N LEU A 681 -24.45 12.01 21.05
CA LEU A 681 -24.76 12.53 22.40
C LEU A 681 -26.19 13.08 22.54
N GLY A 682 -26.99 13.09 21.46
CA GLY A 682 -28.37 13.60 21.48
C GLY A 682 -28.49 15.13 21.38
N HIS A 683 -27.44 15.83 20.96
CA HIS A 683 -27.41 17.28 20.76
C HIS A 683 -27.80 17.68 19.33
N ALA A 684 -29.08 17.55 18.98
CA ALA A 684 -29.59 17.79 17.62
C ALA A 684 -29.22 19.18 17.05
N LYS A 685 -29.30 20.25 17.86
CA LYS A 685 -29.00 21.62 17.39
C LYS A 685 -27.55 21.77 16.94
N GLN A 686 -26.61 21.27 17.74
CA GLN A 686 -25.18 21.28 17.42
C GLN A 686 -24.88 20.35 16.24
N SER A 687 -25.49 19.16 16.20
CA SER A 687 -25.39 18.22 15.07
C SER A 687 -25.76 18.92 13.75
N VAL A 688 -26.93 19.55 13.67
CA VAL A 688 -27.40 20.29 12.47
C VAL A 688 -26.46 21.44 12.11
N LYS A 689 -25.98 22.20 13.10
CA LYS A 689 -25.03 23.30 12.87
C LYS A 689 -23.76 22.79 12.18
N TYR A 690 -23.12 21.76 12.73
CA TYR A 690 -21.87 21.26 12.19
C TYR A 690 -22.06 20.44 10.91
N ALA A 691 -23.19 19.77 10.73
CA ALA A 691 -23.53 19.13 9.46
C ALA A 691 -23.62 20.16 8.32
N LYS A 692 -24.26 21.32 8.56
CA LYS A 692 -24.30 22.42 7.57
C LYS A 692 -22.92 23.00 7.26
N LEU A 693 -22.07 23.16 8.29
CA LEU A 693 -20.69 23.61 8.10
C LEU A 693 -19.83 22.57 7.34
N ALA A 694 -20.07 21.28 7.59
CA ALA A 694 -19.42 20.19 6.87
C ALA A 694 -19.81 20.18 5.39
N VAL A 695 -21.10 20.45 5.07
CA VAL A 695 -21.57 20.62 3.69
C VAL A 695 -20.88 21.81 3.02
N GLU A 696 -20.85 22.98 3.68
CA GLU A 696 -20.19 24.17 3.13
C GLU A 696 -18.71 23.93 2.84
N ALA A 697 -17.98 23.35 3.80
CA ALA A 697 -16.57 23.02 3.64
C ALA A 697 -16.34 21.93 2.58
N GLY A 698 -17.15 20.86 2.59
CA GLY A 698 -17.05 19.75 1.66
C GLY A 698 -17.31 20.15 0.21
N LEU A 699 -18.20 21.11 -0.06
CA LEU A 699 -18.39 21.66 -1.40
C LEU A 699 -17.14 22.36 -1.94
N MET A 700 -16.36 23.01 -1.08
CA MET A 700 -15.11 23.68 -1.46
C MET A 700 -13.93 22.69 -1.56
N GLU A 701 -13.82 21.79 -0.59
CA GLU A 701 -12.69 20.87 -0.41
C GLU A 701 -12.80 19.62 -1.29
N ASN A 702 -13.99 19.07 -1.47
CA ASN A 702 -14.24 17.78 -2.13
C ASN A 702 -15.12 17.90 -3.39
N GLY A 703 -15.89 18.99 -3.50
CA GLY A 703 -16.81 19.24 -4.61
C GLY A 703 -18.24 18.75 -4.40
N PRO A 704 -19.17 19.14 -5.29
CA PRO A 704 -20.57 18.74 -5.23
C PRO A 704 -20.76 17.25 -5.56
N GLY A 705 -21.81 16.64 -5.00
CA GLY A 705 -22.18 15.24 -5.29
C GLY A 705 -21.27 14.19 -4.66
N THR A 706 -20.43 14.58 -3.70
CA THR A 706 -19.65 13.62 -2.90
C THR A 706 -20.53 13.00 -1.81
N ALA A 707 -20.33 11.71 -1.55
CA ALA A 707 -21.15 10.95 -0.59
C ALA A 707 -21.18 11.59 0.81
N ASP A 708 -20.06 12.18 1.25
CA ASP A 708 -19.96 12.86 2.54
C ASP A 708 -20.85 14.13 2.59
N VAL A 709 -20.86 14.91 1.51
CA VAL A 709 -21.72 16.10 1.41
C VAL A 709 -23.18 15.69 1.45
N GLU A 710 -23.58 14.66 0.69
CA GLU A 710 -24.94 14.14 0.71
C GLU A 710 -25.34 13.57 2.07
N ALA A 711 -24.45 12.83 2.73
CA ALA A 711 -24.68 12.27 4.06
C ALA A 711 -24.91 13.38 5.10
N MET A 712 -24.10 14.44 5.06
CA MET A 712 -24.25 15.58 5.97
C MET A 712 -25.50 16.41 5.67
N GLN A 713 -25.93 16.52 4.41
CA GLN A 713 -27.23 17.11 4.06
C GLN A 713 -28.39 16.32 4.67
N LYS A 714 -28.36 14.98 4.57
CA LYS A 714 -29.36 14.09 5.17
C LYS A 714 -29.38 14.21 6.70
N LEU A 715 -28.22 14.19 7.35
CA LEU A 715 -28.09 14.39 8.79
C LEU A 715 -28.63 15.77 9.24
N ALA A 716 -28.36 16.82 8.48
CA ALA A 716 -28.85 18.16 8.80
C ALA A 716 -30.38 18.28 8.64
N ALA A 717 -30.99 17.52 7.73
CA ALA A 717 -32.43 17.51 7.48
C ALA A 717 -33.18 16.73 8.57
N ASP A 718 -32.69 15.55 8.95
CA ASP A 718 -33.29 14.72 10.00
C ASP A 718 -32.24 14.12 10.95
N PRO A 719 -31.76 14.89 11.94
CA PRO A 719 -30.76 14.40 12.89
C PRO A 719 -31.30 13.29 13.81
N LYS A 720 -32.61 13.23 14.06
CA LYS A 720 -33.22 12.27 14.99
C LYS A 720 -33.53 10.93 14.31
N GLY A 721 -33.84 10.94 13.02
CA GLY A 721 -34.00 9.73 12.22
C GLY A 721 -32.67 9.12 11.75
N HIS A 722 -31.56 9.86 11.85
CA HIS A 722 -30.23 9.34 11.54
C HIS A 722 -29.80 8.24 12.52
N PHE A 723 -29.16 7.18 12.03
CA PHE A 723 -28.76 6.00 12.83
C PHE A 723 -27.83 6.31 14.02
N THR A 724 -27.14 7.45 13.98
CA THR A 724 -26.28 7.90 15.08
C THR A 724 -27.03 8.61 16.20
N TRP A 725 -28.34 8.84 16.09
CA TRP A 725 -29.07 9.57 17.11
C TRP A 725 -29.00 8.86 18.47
N ARG A 726 -28.45 9.54 19.48
CA ARG A 726 -28.30 9.01 20.85
C ARG A 726 -27.54 7.67 20.91
N GLY A 727 -26.67 7.37 19.94
CA GLY A 727 -25.95 6.08 19.89
C GLY A 727 -25.00 5.82 21.07
N ARG A 728 -24.65 6.82 21.88
CA ARG A 728 -23.74 6.67 23.05
C ARG A 728 -24.45 6.55 24.41
N THR A 729 -25.77 6.34 24.47
CA THR A 729 -26.54 6.43 25.73
C THR A 729 -26.49 5.20 26.68
N PHE A 730 -25.48 4.33 26.63
CA PHE A 730 -25.42 3.13 27.50
C PHE A 730 -24.36 3.11 28.62
N MET A 731 -23.60 4.18 28.86
CA MET A 731 -22.53 4.17 29.89
C MET A 731 -22.68 5.18 31.05
N ASN A 732 -23.83 5.82 31.21
CA ASN A 732 -24.08 6.77 32.32
C ASN A 732 -25.24 6.34 33.24
N MET A 733 -25.19 5.13 33.81
CA MET A 733 -25.98 4.82 35.02
C MET A 733 -25.05 4.35 36.15
N PRO A 734 -25.17 4.89 37.38
CA PRO A 734 -24.57 4.30 38.56
C PRO A 734 -25.23 2.94 38.86
N ILE A 735 -24.44 2.01 39.39
CA ILE A 735 -24.86 0.67 39.81
C ILE A 735 -26.10 0.75 40.71
N GLY A 736 -27.20 0.16 40.27
CA GLY A 736 -28.45 0.05 41.04
C GLY A 736 -29.32 -1.09 40.51
N PHE A 737 -29.60 -2.06 41.37
CA PHE A 737 -30.48 -3.20 41.14
C PHE A 737 -31.86 -2.79 40.59
N HIS A 738 -32.36 -3.47 39.55
CA HIS A 738 -33.63 -4.21 39.62
C HIS A 738 -33.92 -5.01 38.33
N THR A 739 -34.42 -6.21 38.56
CA THR A 739 -34.99 -7.20 37.64
C THR A 739 -36.33 -6.75 37.03
N THR A 740 -36.78 -7.51 36.01
CA THR A 740 -38.03 -7.50 35.22
C THR A 740 -37.87 -6.77 33.88
N GLY A 741 -38.02 -7.37 32.70
CA GLY A 741 -38.84 -8.51 32.29
C GLY A 741 -40.00 -7.96 31.46
N LEU A 742 -39.95 -8.14 30.13
CA LEU A 742 -41.07 -8.36 29.18
C LEU A 742 -40.68 -7.94 27.75
N CYS A 743 -40.73 -8.93 26.85
CA CYS A 743 -40.82 -8.76 25.41
C CYS A 743 -42.31 -8.85 25.02
N PRO A 744 -42.76 -8.17 23.96
CA PRO A 744 -43.48 -8.95 22.95
C PRO A 744 -43.11 -8.60 21.50
N SER A 745 -43.20 -9.64 20.70
CA SER A 745 -42.97 -9.80 19.26
C SER A 745 -44.10 -9.31 18.35
N ALA A 746 -43.74 -8.85 17.15
CA ALA A 746 -44.40 -9.03 15.82
C ALA A 746 -43.82 -7.95 14.87
N GLY A 747 -43.41 -8.15 13.62
CA GLY A 747 -43.79 -9.11 12.58
C GLY A 747 -44.22 -8.30 11.34
N GLY A 748 -43.50 -8.41 10.21
CA GLY A 748 -43.92 -7.82 8.93
C GLY A 748 -42.76 -7.45 7.98
N GLY A 749 -42.64 -8.19 6.87
CA GLY A 749 -41.53 -8.10 5.92
C GLY A 749 -41.66 -7.07 4.80
N GLY A 750 -40.57 -6.93 4.05
CA GLY A 750 -40.45 -6.19 2.77
C GLY A 750 -39.10 -6.48 2.08
N PRO A 751 -39.01 -6.38 0.73
CA PRO A 751 -38.01 -7.05 -0.11
C PRO A 751 -36.71 -6.26 -0.34
N ALA A 752 -35.73 -6.97 -0.92
CA ALA A 752 -34.37 -6.55 -1.23
C ALA A 752 -34.23 -5.58 -2.43
N THR A 753 -33.27 -4.64 -2.36
CA THR A 753 -32.51 -4.10 -3.51
C THR A 753 -31.15 -3.48 -3.10
N ASN A 754 -30.08 -3.99 -3.71
CA ASN A 754 -28.82 -3.37 -4.20
C ASN A 754 -27.97 -2.40 -3.34
N GLY A 755 -26.88 -2.94 -2.79
CA GLY A 755 -25.50 -2.70 -3.30
C GLY A 755 -24.89 -1.31 -3.18
N GLY A 756 -24.69 -0.82 -1.96
CA GLY A 756 -23.89 0.37 -1.64
C GLY A 756 -22.54 -0.01 -1.02
N LEU A 757 -21.49 0.74 -1.35
CA LEU A 757 -20.14 0.61 -0.81
C LEU A 757 -20.14 0.75 0.72
N ASP A 758 -19.56 -0.25 1.36
CA ASP A 758 -19.52 -0.45 2.81
C ASP A 758 -18.45 0.48 3.42
N ASN A 759 -18.88 1.63 3.95
CA ASN A 759 -18.04 2.49 4.77
C ASN A 759 -17.97 1.88 6.18
N GLY A 760 -16.78 1.45 6.58
CA GLY A 760 -16.46 0.70 7.80
C GLY A 760 -17.06 1.22 9.10
N TRP A 761 -18.30 0.83 9.36
CA TRP A 761 -18.94 0.76 10.68
C TRP A 761 -19.53 -0.65 10.79
N PRO A 762 -19.16 -1.45 11.80
CA PRO A 762 -19.66 -2.83 11.88
C PRO A 762 -21.18 -2.83 12.11
N ALA A 763 -21.92 -3.37 11.15
CA ALA A 763 -23.33 -3.69 11.33
C ALA A 763 -23.45 -4.80 12.40
N LEU A 764 -23.97 -4.45 13.58
CA LEU A 764 -24.22 -5.40 14.66
C LEU A 764 -25.32 -6.39 14.24
N LYS A 765 -24.93 -7.64 13.94
CA LYS A 765 -25.82 -8.80 13.97
C LYS A 765 -26.24 -9.07 15.42
N THR A 766 -27.54 -9.10 15.68
CA THR A 766 -28.11 -9.52 16.95
C THR A 766 -27.82 -11.01 17.22
N PRO A 767 -27.27 -11.40 18.39
CA PRO A 767 -27.11 -12.81 18.74
C PRO A 767 -28.44 -13.39 19.23
N SER A 768 -28.86 -14.50 18.62
CA SER A 768 -29.87 -15.42 19.15
C SER A 768 -29.34 -16.07 20.44
N ARG A 769 -30.14 -16.05 21.51
CA ARG A 769 -29.91 -16.74 22.79
C ARG A 769 -30.82 -17.97 22.88
N PRO A 770 -30.45 -18.91 23.77
CA PRO A 770 -29.55 -20.03 23.53
C PRO A 770 -30.16 -21.15 22.70
#